data_AF-A0A3Q3CVL1-F1
#
_entry.id   AF-A0A3Q3CVL1-F1
#
_cell.length_a   1.000
_cell.length_b   1.000
_cell.length_c   1.000
_cell.angle_alpha   90.00
_cell.angle_beta   90.00
_cell.angle_gamma   90.00
#
_symmetry.space_group_name_H-M   'P 1'
#
loop_
_entity.id
_entity.type
_entity.pdbx_description
1 polymer ?
#
loop_
_entity_poly.entity_id
_entity_poly.type
_entity_poly.pdbx_seq_one_letter_code
_entity_poly.pdbx_strand_id
1 'polypeptide(L)'
;MKVVALISGGKDSCYNMMQCVAAGHRIVALANLRPAHTDELDSYMYQTVGHQAIELYADAMDLPLYRRTIQGSSLDTSRNYRETEGDEVEDLYQLLHLVKEKEGVEAVSVGAILSDYQRVRVENVCLRLGLQPLAYLWRRDQESLLSEMISSDLHAILIKVAAFGLDPEKHLGKPLADMEPYLKQLSQKYGVHICGEGGEYETFTLDCPLFKKKIVIDGAETVIHSADAFAPVGYLRFTKMHTESKDTDVVARALPHGSCPCQNAIDKMTEEVEYADQAEDNQHEFSSNCDLSCQWGHDVSPSCSLRSSGGYQWICGINGLQSQDSGIQGQTSVAFIQLQRELDSRGWKMKDIVLVHLYVKNMEDFVELNAVYKKHFDINPPARVCVQVPLPAGQLLQMDCLLHDWTEPLAEGCFNQREALHVQSLSHWAPANIGPYSQALRINDVVFCSGQIALVPCKMELVKAATYTQTRLSFSHMKKVLEAVIGSLTLAHVVQAHCYTTRHQDIQIIRAVWESMLRATEGEKDLLWDSAIRRVPLLVIVVPALPKGAAVELHATAVRDDPTQRTSCHVTTKIACGSIECYTLLSADSHSASLSLFLAVHGDNLEATDVKHVTEEVGTAFRKATKKMDAKLVPQCARVFFKCSHSLAQQIVKGLEETLRSSVAESSPSIALVPVLDLPDSQIFHLSCWLSL
;
A
#
# COMPACT_ATOMS: atom_id res chain seq x y z
N MET A 1 -8.47 -5.16 22.18
CA MET A 1 -9.85 -5.09 21.66
C MET A 1 -10.59 -6.38 21.99
N LYS A 2 -11.91 -6.29 22.19
CA LYS A 2 -12.82 -7.44 22.15
C LYS A 2 -13.08 -7.83 20.70
N VAL A 3 -12.87 -9.10 20.36
CA VAL A 3 -12.89 -9.60 18.98
C VAL A 3 -13.99 -10.65 18.82
N VAL A 4 -14.79 -10.53 17.76
CA VAL A 4 -15.55 -11.65 17.21
C VAL A 4 -14.71 -12.37 16.15
N ALA A 5 -14.66 -13.69 16.21
CA ALA A 5 -13.99 -14.48 15.19
C ALA A 5 -14.97 -15.00 14.16
N LEU A 6 -14.74 -14.66 12.88
CA LEU A 6 -15.40 -15.35 11.77
C LEU A 6 -14.76 -16.73 11.62
N ILE A 7 -15.56 -17.77 11.83
CA ILE A 7 -15.11 -19.16 11.78
C ILE A 7 -15.80 -19.93 10.66
N SER A 8 -15.01 -20.76 9.97
CA SER A 8 -15.48 -21.74 8.99
C SER A 8 -15.25 -23.19 9.44
N GLY A 9 -14.51 -23.39 10.54
CA GLY A 9 -13.97 -24.70 10.92
C GLY A 9 -12.56 -24.95 10.34
N GLY A 10 -12.14 -24.17 9.35
CA GLY A 10 -10.83 -24.33 8.72
C GLY A 10 -9.66 -23.87 9.57
N LYS A 11 -8.46 -24.34 9.17
CA LYS A 11 -7.16 -23.97 9.75
C LYS A 11 -6.94 -22.46 9.79
N ASP A 12 -7.39 -21.74 8.76
CA ASP A 12 -7.07 -20.31 8.58
C ASP A 12 -7.81 -19.46 9.61
N SER A 13 -9.09 -19.77 9.84
CA SER A 13 -9.89 -19.10 10.87
C SER A 13 -9.33 -19.35 12.28
N CYS A 14 -8.90 -20.58 12.58
CA CYS A 14 -8.32 -20.94 13.87
C CYS A 14 -6.96 -20.26 14.09
N TYR A 15 -6.09 -20.30 13.08
CA TYR A 15 -4.77 -19.71 13.19
C TYR A 15 -4.84 -18.18 13.30
N ASN A 16 -5.75 -17.52 12.56
CA ASN A 16 -5.92 -16.08 12.71
C ASN A 16 -6.44 -15.69 14.11
N MET A 17 -7.28 -16.52 14.74
CA MET A 17 -7.66 -16.32 16.15
C MET A 17 -6.43 -16.41 17.06
N MET A 18 -5.54 -17.37 16.85
CA MET A 18 -4.29 -17.50 17.62
C MET A 18 -3.41 -16.25 17.46
N GLN A 19 -3.30 -15.72 16.23
CA GLN A 19 -2.60 -14.46 15.96
C GLN A 19 -3.26 -13.27 16.67
N CYS A 20 -4.59 -13.20 16.69
CA CYS A 20 -5.30 -12.15 17.43
C CYS A 20 -4.99 -12.20 18.94
N VAL A 21 -4.96 -13.39 19.53
CA VAL A 21 -4.62 -13.55 20.96
C VAL A 21 -3.15 -13.22 21.21
N ALA A 22 -2.24 -13.65 20.34
CA ALA A 22 -0.82 -13.29 20.41
C ALA A 22 -0.57 -11.78 20.30
N ALA A 23 -1.40 -11.07 19.52
CA ALA A 23 -1.41 -9.61 19.43
C ALA A 23 -2.07 -8.90 20.64
N GLY A 24 -2.44 -9.65 21.69
CA GLY A 24 -3.03 -9.10 22.92
C GLY A 24 -4.52 -8.79 22.81
N HIS A 25 -5.23 -9.32 21.80
CA HIS A 25 -6.68 -9.20 21.71
C HIS A 25 -7.39 -10.34 22.43
N ARG A 26 -8.66 -10.14 22.77
CA ARG A 26 -9.48 -11.13 23.45
C ARG A 26 -10.62 -11.57 22.54
N ILE A 27 -10.63 -12.84 22.14
CA ILE A 27 -11.78 -13.43 21.46
C ILE A 27 -12.92 -13.56 22.48
N VAL A 28 -14.09 -13.00 22.16
CA VAL A 28 -15.26 -13.01 23.06
C VAL A 28 -16.46 -13.72 22.46
N ALA A 29 -16.50 -13.90 21.14
CA ALA A 29 -17.59 -14.56 20.44
C ALA A 29 -17.12 -15.18 19.13
N LEU A 30 -17.85 -16.19 18.70
CA LEU A 30 -17.69 -16.86 17.40
C LEU A 30 -18.88 -16.48 16.51
N ALA A 31 -18.60 -16.25 15.23
CA ALA A 31 -19.62 -15.95 14.23
C ALA A 31 -19.44 -16.83 13.00
N ASN A 32 -20.53 -17.39 12.50
CA ASN A 32 -20.53 -18.27 11.33
C ASN A 32 -21.77 -18.03 10.46
N LEU A 33 -21.56 -17.88 9.16
CA LEU A 33 -22.62 -18.01 8.17
C LEU A 33 -22.72 -19.46 7.73
N ARG A 34 -23.95 -19.99 7.63
CA ARG A 34 -24.21 -21.38 7.26
C ARG A 34 -25.15 -21.49 6.06
N PRO A 35 -25.02 -22.54 5.24
CA PRO A 35 -25.98 -22.82 4.18
C PRO A 35 -27.35 -23.20 4.76
N ALA A 36 -28.41 -23.04 3.96
CA ALA A 36 -29.78 -23.39 4.38
C ALA A 36 -30.08 -24.89 4.29
N HIS A 37 -29.73 -25.53 3.16
CA HIS A 37 -30.24 -26.86 2.82
C HIS A 37 -29.19 -27.84 2.26
N THR A 38 -28.03 -27.36 1.79
CA THR A 38 -26.96 -28.20 1.20
C THR A 38 -25.65 -28.00 1.96
N ASP A 39 -24.82 -29.04 2.02
CA ASP A 39 -23.51 -28.97 2.70
C ASP A 39 -22.45 -28.25 1.85
N GLU A 40 -22.63 -28.25 0.54
CA GLU A 40 -21.75 -27.61 -0.43
C GLU A 40 -22.54 -26.53 -1.20
N LEU A 41 -22.00 -25.32 -1.20
CA LEU A 41 -22.43 -24.20 -2.04
C LEU A 41 -21.22 -23.68 -2.80
N ASP A 42 -21.43 -23.22 -4.02
CA ASP A 42 -20.44 -22.45 -4.79
C ASP A 42 -20.38 -21.00 -4.27
N SER A 43 -20.06 -20.80 -2.98
CA SER A 43 -19.84 -19.48 -2.39
C SER A 43 -18.38 -19.06 -2.55
N TYR A 44 -18.16 -17.84 -3.05
CA TYR A 44 -16.84 -17.24 -3.15
C TYR A 44 -16.34 -16.74 -1.79
N MET A 45 -17.25 -16.54 -0.83
CA MET A 45 -16.95 -15.99 0.48
C MET A 45 -16.68 -17.06 1.54
N TYR A 46 -17.45 -18.15 1.55
CA TYR A 46 -17.55 -19.00 2.73
C TYR A 46 -17.30 -20.47 2.41
N GLN A 47 -16.43 -21.10 3.21
CA GLN A 47 -16.38 -22.56 3.33
C GLN A 47 -17.70 -23.05 3.94
N THR A 48 -18.38 -23.96 3.24
CA THR A 48 -19.61 -24.58 3.74
C THR A 48 -19.41 -26.02 4.20
N VAL A 49 -18.39 -26.72 3.70
CA VAL A 49 -18.11 -28.10 4.13
C VAL A 49 -17.64 -28.09 5.60
N GLY A 50 -18.20 -29.00 6.39
CA GLY A 50 -17.93 -29.08 7.83
C GLY A 50 -18.80 -28.16 8.69
N HIS A 51 -19.74 -27.38 8.11
CA HIS A 51 -20.59 -26.45 8.87
C HIS A 51 -21.43 -27.11 9.98
N GLN A 52 -21.71 -28.41 9.84
CA GLN A 52 -22.46 -29.24 10.80
C GLN A 52 -21.77 -29.32 12.16
N ALA A 53 -20.44 -29.19 12.17
CA ALA A 53 -19.60 -29.38 13.34
C ALA A 53 -19.24 -28.08 14.08
N ILE A 54 -19.65 -26.92 13.54
CA ILE A 54 -19.24 -25.60 14.07
C ILE A 54 -19.75 -25.35 15.50
N GLU A 55 -20.86 -25.96 15.89
CA GLU A 55 -21.37 -25.84 17.27
C GLU A 55 -20.39 -26.41 18.30
N LEU A 56 -19.57 -27.39 17.91
CA LEU A 56 -18.53 -27.94 18.80
C LEU A 56 -17.39 -26.97 19.03
N TYR A 57 -17.19 -25.95 18.19
CA TYR A 57 -16.19 -24.90 18.46
C TYR A 57 -16.62 -24.03 19.63
N ALA A 58 -17.92 -23.77 19.76
CA ALA A 58 -18.48 -23.03 20.89
C ALA A 58 -18.20 -23.77 22.20
N ASP A 59 -18.42 -25.08 22.23
CA ASP A 59 -18.15 -25.93 23.39
C ASP A 59 -16.64 -26.13 23.63
N ALA A 60 -15.86 -26.29 22.56
CA ALA A 60 -14.41 -26.46 22.64
C ALA A 60 -13.71 -25.22 23.19
N MET A 61 -14.14 -24.01 22.79
CA MET A 61 -13.56 -22.75 23.26
C MET A 61 -14.25 -22.18 24.50
N ASP A 62 -15.45 -22.67 24.84
CA ASP A 62 -16.31 -22.12 25.88
C ASP A 62 -16.62 -20.64 25.61
N LEU A 63 -17.17 -20.38 24.41
CA LEU A 63 -17.51 -19.05 23.89
C LEU A 63 -18.91 -19.05 23.25
N PRO A 64 -19.65 -17.92 23.29
CA PRO A 64 -20.91 -17.81 22.58
C PRO A 64 -20.72 -17.89 21.07
N LEU A 65 -21.61 -18.62 20.40
CA LEU A 65 -21.64 -18.78 18.95
C LEU A 65 -22.90 -18.16 18.36
N TYR A 66 -22.70 -17.27 17.38
CA TYR A 66 -23.75 -16.65 16.61
C TYR A 66 -23.74 -17.21 15.20
N ARG A 67 -24.86 -17.81 14.80
CA ARG A 67 -25.02 -18.34 13.44
C ARG A 67 -26.16 -17.64 12.74
N ARG A 68 -25.96 -17.37 11.45
CA ARG A 68 -27.02 -16.91 10.56
C ARG A 68 -27.00 -17.78 9.29
N THR A 69 -28.19 -18.11 8.80
CA THR A 69 -28.35 -18.82 7.53
C THR A 69 -28.18 -17.83 6.38
N ILE A 70 -27.36 -18.18 5.39
CA ILE A 70 -27.17 -17.39 4.17
C ILE A 70 -28.49 -17.39 3.40
N GLN A 71 -29.03 -16.19 3.16
CA GLN A 71 -30.23 -15.97 2.36
C GLN A 71 -29.88 -15.36 0.99
N GLY A 72 -28.82 -14.54 0.94
CA GLY A 72 -28.31 -13.94 -0.29
C GLY A 72 -27.47 -14.89 -1.14
N SER A 73 -27.02 -14.39 -2.28
CA SER A 73 -26.06 -15.06 -3.17
C SER A 73 -24.92 -14.09 -3.54
N SER A 74 -23.86 -14.57 -4.20
CA SER A 74 -22.78 -13.70 -4.68
C SER A 74 -23.26 -12.89 -5.90
N LEU A 75 -23.79 -11.69 -5.67
CA LEU A 75 -24.38 -10.82 -6.70
C LEU A 75 -23.37 -9.79 -7.20
N ASP A 76 -22.80 -8.98 -6.31
CA ASP A 76 -21.71 -8.09 -6.65
C ASP A 76 -20.41 -8.89 -6.58
N THR A 77 -19.95 -9.39 -7.73
CA THR A 77 -18.67 -10.09 -7.87
C THR A 77 -17.52 -9.17 -8.27
N SER A 78 -17.76 -7.85 -8.28
CA SER A 78 -16.74 -6.89 -8.64
C SER A 78 -15.62 -6.85 -7.58
N ARG A 79 -14.49 -6.23 -7.96
CA ARG A 79 -13.33 -6.09 -7.08
C ARG A 79 -13.63 -5.27 -5.83
N ASN A 80 -14.51 -4.28 -5.93
CA ASN A 80 -14.87 -3.38 -4.85
C ASN A 80 -16.33 -3.59 -4.48
N TYR A 81 -16.59 -3.99 -3.24
CA TYR A 81 -17.96 -4.24 -2.84
C TYR A 81 -18.72 -2.93 -2.60
N ARG A 82 -19.91 -2.82 -3.19
CA ARG A 82 -20.93 -1.83 -2.79
C ARG A 82 -22.11 -2.56 -2.19
N GLU A 83 -22.76 -1.91 -1.22
CA GLU A 83 -23.97 -2.44 -0.60
C GLU A 83 -24.97 -2.85 -1.68
N THR A 84 -25.25 -4.15 -1.73
CA THR A 84 -26.04 -4.77 -2.78
C THR A 84 -27.12 -5.61 -2.12
N GLU A 85 -28.37 -5.20 -2.31
CA GLU A 85 -29.53 -5.90 -1.74
C GLU A 85 -29.60 -7.35 -2.24
N GLY A 86 -29.76 -8.29 -1.32
CA GLY A 86 -29.82 -9.73 -1.63
C GLY A 86 -28.45 -10.40 -1.78
N ASP A 87 -27.34 -9.68 -1.57
CA ASP A 87 -26.01 -10.27 -1.61
C ASP A 87 -25.64 -10.95 -0.28
N GLU A 88 -24.87 -12.04 -0.33
CA GLU A 88 -24.41 -12.80 0.84
C GLU A 88 -23.55 -11.97 1.83
N VAL A 89 -22.97 -10.85 1.38
CA VAL A 89 -22.24 -9.91 2.24
C VAL A 89 -23.18 -9.14 3.19
N GLU A 90 -24.44 -8.94 2.82
CA GLU A 90 -25.40 -8.28 3.70
C GLU A 90 -25.89 -9.21 4.82
N ASP A 91 -25.87 -10.51 4.61
CA ASP A 91 -26.05 -11.48 5.70
C ASP A 91 -24.90 -11.41 6.71
N LEU A 92 -23.67 -11.21 6.25
CA LEU A 92 -22.51 -11.00 7.12
C LEU A 92 -22.65 -9.71 7.92
N TYR A 93 -23.10 -8.63 7.29
CA TYR A 93 -23.39 -7.37 7.99
C TYR A 93 -24.39 -7.56 9.13
N GLN A 94 -25.52 -8.22 8.85
CA GLN A 94 -26.54 -8.44 9.87
C GLN A 94 -26.04 -9.33 11.02
N LEU A 95 -25.24 -10.36 10.71
CA LEU A 95 -24.62 -11.21 11.72
C LEU A 95 -23.65 -10.42 12.61
N LEU A 96 -22.74 -9.66 12.01
CA LEU A 96 -21.76 -8.88 12.77
C LEU A 96 -22.40 -7.73 13.55
N HIS A 97 -23.44 -7.09 13.01
CA HIS A 97 -24.24 -6.11 13.73
C HIS A 97 -24.85 -6.71 15.00
N LEU A 98 -25.46 -7.91 14.90
CA LEU A 98 -26.03 -8.61 16.06
C LEU A 98 -24.97 -8.92 17.12
N VAL A 99 -23.79 -9.41 16.72
CA VAL A 99 -22.71 -9.71 17.66
C VAL A 99 -22.17 -8.43 18.31
N LYS A 100 -22.04 -7.35 17.55
CA LYS A 100 -21.62 -6.05 18.08
C LYS A 100 -22.57 -5.54 19.16
N GLU A 101 -23.88 -5.58 18.91
CA GLU A 101 -24.88 -5.15 19.89
C GLU A 101 -24.89 -6.01 21.17
N LYS A 102 -24.67 -7.32 21.04
CA LYS A 102 -24.73 -8.23 22.19
C LYS A 102 -23.44 -8.30 23.01
N GLU A 103 -22.30 -8.30 22.34
CA GLU A 103 -20.99 -8.57 22.96
C GLU A 103 -20.10 -7.33 23.08
N GLY A 104 -20.48 -6.23 22.42
CA GLY A 104 -19.72 -4.99 22.39
C GLY A 104 -18.34 -5.18 21.76
N VAL A 105 -18.27 -5.92 20.66
CA VAL A 105 -17.01 -6.17 19.94
C VAL A 105 -16.52 -4.92 19.22
N GLU A 106 -15.20 -4.80 19.11
CA GLU A 106 -14.52 -3.67 18.48
C GLU A 106 -13.82 -4.08 17.18
N ALA A 107 -13.65 -5.38 16.97
CA ALA A 107 -12.86 -5.94 15.89
C ALA A 107 -13.35 -7.32 15.43
N VAL A 108 -12.99 -7.67 14.20
CA VAL A 108 -13.38 -8.94 13.54
C VAL A 108 -12.13 -9.68 13.11
N SER A 109 -11.96 -10.92 13.57
CA SER A 109 -10.89 -11.82 13.10
C SER A 109 -11.32 -12.53 11.81
N VAL A 110 -10.46 -12.48 10.79
CA VAL A 110 -10.70 -13.01 9.44
C VAL A 110 -9.52 -13.86 8.98
N GLY A 111 -9.79 -15.11 8.60
CA GLY A 111 -8.77 -16.06 8.13
C GLY A 111 -8.42 -15.97 6.64
N ALA A 112 -8.47 -14.79 6.01
CA ALA A 112 -8.12 -14.65 4.59
C ALA A 112 -6.60 -14.60 4.39
N ILE A 113 -6.05 -15.40 3.46
CA ILE A 113 -4.61 -15.43 3.14
C ILE A 113 -4.31 -14.72 1.82
N LEU A 114 -4.97 -15.06 0.70
CA LEU A 114 -4.65 -14.49 -0.62
C LEU A 114 -5.86 -13.97 -1.42
N SER A 115 -7.09 -14.32 -1.07
CA SER A 115 -8.31 -13.74 -1.68
C SER A 115 -8.60 -12.26 -1.35
N ASP A 116 -8.37 -11.36 -2.31
CA ASP A 116 -8.72 -9.93 -2.17
C ASP A 116 -10.24 -9.74 -2.13
N TYR A 117 -10.98 -10.64 -2.80
CA TYR A 117 -12.44 -10.68 -2.83
C TYR A 117 -13.04 -10.79 -1.41
N GLN A 118 -12.53 -11.74 -0.62
CA GLN A 118 -12.97 -11.96 0.76
C GLN A 118 -12.61 -10.78 1.65
N ARG A 119 -11.34 -10.33 1.57
CA ARG A 119 -10.84 -9.22 2.39
C ARG A 119 -11.66 -7.94 2.19
N VAL A 120 -11.87 -7.52 0.94
CA VAL A 120 -12.56 -6.26 0.63
C VAL A 120 -14.01 -6.26 1.15
N ARG A 121 -14.72 -7.39 1.05
CA ARG A 121 -16.09 -7.52 1.55
C ARG A 121 -16.17 -7.45 3.07
N VAL A 122 -15.26 -8.13 3.76
CA VAL A 122 -15.21 -8.03 5.24
C VAL A 122 -14.78 -6.64 5.69
N GLU A 123 -13.80 -6.02 5.03
CA GLU A 123 -13.40 -4.64 5.32
C GLU A 123 -14.55 -3.65 5.10
N ASN A 124 -15.36 -3.83 4.05
CA ASN A 124 -16.55 -3.00 3.81
C ASN A 124 -17.58 -3.12 4.95
N VAL A 125 -17.93 -4.35 5.34
CA VAL A 125 -18.86 -4.59 6.47
C VAL A 125 -18.31 -3.99 7.77
N CYS A 126 -17.02 -4.19 8.04
CA CYS A 126 -16.35 -3.63 9.20
C CYS A 126 -16.38 -2.10 9.20
N LEU A 127 -16.12 -1.46 8.05
CA LEU A 127 -16.17 0.00 7.90
C LEU A 127 -17.57 0.55 8.24
N ARG A 128 -18.63 -0.06 7.70
CA ARG A 128 -20.03 0.34 7.98
C ARG A 128 -20.40 0.17 9.45
N LEU A 129 -19.88 -0.88 10.09
CA LEU A 129 -20.11 -1.16 11.50
C LEU A 129 -19.13 -0.46 12.44
N GLY A 130 -18.12 0.27 11.95
CA GLY A 130 -17.07 0.85 12.79
C GLY A 130 -16.27 -0.19 13.58
N LEU A 131 -15.99 -1.35 12.97
CA LEU A 131 -15.18 -2.44 13.53
C LEU A 131 -13.80 -2.45 12.86
N GLN A 132 -12.77 -2.89 13.58
CA GLN A 132 -11.43 -3.10 13.01
C GLN A 132 -11.29 -4.52 12.44
N PRO A 133 -11.06 -4.70 11.13
CA PRO A 133 -10.73 -6.02 10.58
C PRO A 133 -9.30 -6.43 10.94
N LEU A 134 -9.14 -7.69 11.36
CA LEU A 134 -7.87 -8.32 11.76
C LEU A 134 -7.58 -9.52 10.84
N ALA A 135 -6.74 -9.30 9.82
CA ALA A 135 -6.38 -10.28 8.80
C ALA A 135 -4.86 -10.55 8.84
N TYR A 136 -4.40 -11.18 9.92
CA TYR A 136 -2.98 -11.40 10.19
C TYR A 136 -2.29 -12.33 9.20
N LEU A 137 -3.07 -13.13 8.46
CA LEU A 137 -2.55 -14.09 7.49
C LEU A 137 -2.44 -13.51 6.07
N TRP A 138 -3.05 -12.35 5.85
CA TRP A 138 -3.17 -11.73 4.55
C TRP A 138 -1.80 -11.48 3.90
N ARG A 139 -1.62 -11.96 2.66
CA ARG A 139 -0.40 -11.93 1.84
C ARG A 139 0.86 -12.46 2.52
N ARG A 140 0.71 -13.33 3.52
CA ARG A 140 1.86 -14.10 4.03
C ARG A 140 2.28 -15.17 3.03
N ASP A 141 3.57 -15.50 3.05
CA ASP A 141 4.09 -16.63 2.29
C ASP A 141 3.42 -17.93 2.75
N GLN A 142 2.83 -18.67 1.81
CA GLN A 142 1.98 -19.81 2.14
C GLN A 142 2.78 -21.00 2.69
N GLU A 143 4.02 -21.17 2.24
CA GLU A 143 4.85 -22.29 2.70
C GLU A 143 5.21 -22.11 4.18
N SER A 144 5.79 -20.98 4.53
CA SER A 144 6.12 -20.65 5.92
C SER A 144 4.87 -20.58 6.79
N LEU A 145 3.76 -20.03 6.28
CA LEU A 145 2.51 -19.97 7.02
C LEU A 145 1.96 -21.36 7.38
N LEU A 146 1.98 -22.31 6.44
CA LEU A 146 1.52 -23.68 6.71
C LEU A 146 2.41 -24.36 7.76
N SER A 147 3.73 -24.25 7.61
CA SER A 147 4.70 -24.79 8.58
C SER A 147 4.51 -24.18 9.97
N GLU A 148 4.20 -22.88 10.06
CA GLU A 148 3.93 -22.18 11.31
C GLU A 148 2.61 -22.63 11.96
N MET A 149 1.55 -22.87 11.17
CA MET A 149 0.29 -23.42 11.69
C MET A 149 0.54 -24.77 12.37
N ILE A 150 1.23 -25.67 11.68
CA ILE A 150 1.53 -27.02 12.18
C ILE A 150 2.40 -26.98 13.44
N SER A 151 3.48 -26.18 13.42
CA SER A 151 4.38 -26.05 14.57
C SER A 151 3.79 -25.28 15.77
N SER A 152 2.64 -24.61 15.58
CA SER A 152 1.89 -23.96 16.66
C SER A 152 0.80 -24.88 17.26
N ASP A 153 0.92 -26.20 17.11
CA ASP A 153 -0.04 -27.19 17.59
C ASP A 153 -1.47 -27.01 17.03
N LEU A 154 -1.59 -26.51 15.78
CA LEU A 154 -2.86 -26.49 15.07
C LEU A 154 -3.08 -27.86 14.40
N HIS A 155 -3.96 -28.66 15.00
CA HIS A 155 -4.31 -29.99 14.52
C HIS A 155 -5.55 -29.92 13.64
N ALA A 156 -5.35 -29.83 12.33
CA ALA A 156 -6.42 -29.89 11.34
C ALA A 156 -6.30 -31.12 10.44
N ILE A 157 -7.42 -31.53 9.86
CA ILE A 157 -7.50 -32.59 8.84
C ILE A 157 -8.08 -32.05 7.53
N LEU A 158 -7.75 -32.67 6.40
CA LEU A 158 -8.39 -32.37 5.11
C LEU A 158 -9.81 -32.92 5.10
N ILE A 159 -10.79 -32.06 4.79
CA ILE A 159 -12.21 -32.43 4.72
C ILE A 159 -12.84 -32.19 3.36
N LYS A 160 -12.15 -31.51 2.45
CA LYS A 160 -12.52 -31.41 1.04
C LYS A 160 -11.24 -31.42 0.22
N VAL A 161 -11.28 -32.01 -0.95
CA VAL A 161 -10.25 -31.86 -1.98
C VAL A 161 -10.93 -31.62 -3.32
N ALA A 162 -10.36 -30.73 -4.13
CA ALA A 162 -10.91 -30.30 -5.41
C ALA A 162 -9.81 -29.83 -6.40
N ALA A 163 -8.59 -30.38 -6.27
CA ALA A 163 -7.46 -29.96 -7.09
C ALA A 163 -6.72 -31.14 -7.71
N PHE A 164 -6.08 -30.89 -8.85
CA PHE A 164 -5.28 -31.88 -9.56
C PHE A 164 -4.17 -32.45 -8.66
N GLY A 165 -4.09 -33.78 -8.59
CA GLY A 165 -3.16 -34.49 -7.71
C GLY A 165 -3.69 -34.74 -6.29
N LEU A 166 -4.83 -34.17 -5.90
CA LEU A 166 -5.52 -34.56 -4.67
C LEU A 166 -6.61 -35.59 -4.96
N ASP A 167 -6.54 -36.74 -4.27
CA ASP A 167 -7.46 -37.86 -4.42
C ASP A 167 -8.32 -38.00 -3.14
N PRO A 168 -9.66 -37.87 -3.24
CA PRO A 168 -10.57 -38.00 -2.11
C PRO A 168 -10.37 -39.28 -1.30
N GLU A 169 -10.14 -40.43 -1.93
CA GLU A 169 -9.99 -41.72 -1.24
C GLU A 169 -8.68 -41.81 -0.47
N LYS A 170 -7.65 -41.08 -0.92
CA LYS A 170 -6.31 -41.13 -0.33
C LYS A 170 -6.03 -40.02 0.66
N HIS A 171 -6.68 -38.86 0.53
CA HIS A 171 -6.27 -37.64 1.24
C HIS A 171 -7.30 -37.12 2.23
N LEU A 172 -8.60 -37.40 2.04
CA LEU A 172 -9.60 -36.97 3.01
C LEU A 172 -9.38 -37.65 4.37
N GLY A 173 -9.51 -36.85 5.43
CA GLY A 173 -9.30 -37.27 6.81
C GLY A 173 -7.84 -37.29 7.26
N LYS A 174 -6.88 -37.09 6.36
CA LYS A 174 -5.47 -37.03 6.75
C LYS A 174 -5.14 -35.76 7.53
N PRO A 175 -4.29 -35.84 8.56
CA PRO A 175 -3.74 -34.67 9.25
C PRO A 175 -3.02 -33.74 8.28
N LEU A 176 -3.19 -32.44 8.48
CA LEU A 176 -2.54 -31.40 7.68
C LEU A 176 -1.00 -31.50 7.75
N ALA A 177 -0.47 -31.86 8.92
CA ALA A 177 0.96 -32.09 9.13
C ALA A 177 1.53 -33.20 8.21
N ASP A 178 0.77 -34.28 8.03
CA ASP A 178 1.19 -35.39 7.16
C ASP A 178 1.10 -35.00 5.68
N MET A 179 0.18 -34.08 5.35
CA MET A 179 -0.04 -33.61 3.99
C MET A 179 0.92 -32.50 3.56
N GLU A 180 1.54 -31.76 4.49
CA GLU A 180 2.41 -30.61 4.18
C GLU A 180 3.50 -30.92 3.13
N PRO A 181 4.33 -31.98 3.26
CA PRO A 181 5.37 -32.25 2.27
C PRO A 181 4.80 -32.52 0.88
N TYR A 182 3.63 -33.16 0.82
CA TYR A 182 2.95 -33.46 -0.43
C TYR A 182 2.35 -32.21 -1.07
N LEU A 183 1.75 -31.31 -0.28
CA LEU A 183 1.21 -30.04 -0.76
C LEU A 183 2.32 -29.13 -1.32
N LYS A 184 3.49 -29.09 -0.67
CA LYS A 184 4.68 -28.39 -1.20
C LYS A 184 5.11 -28.96 -2.55
N GLN A 185 5.13 -30.29 -2.68
CA GLN A 185 5.45 -30.95 -3.94
C GLN A 185 4.42 -30.66 -5.05
N LEU A 186 3.12 -30.68 -4.73
CA LEU A 186 2.07 -30.35 -5.69
C LEU A 186 2.16 -28.90 -6.15
N SER A 187 2.49 -27.98 -5.24
CA SER A 187 2.71 -26.57 -5.58
C SER A 187 3.84 -26.39 -6.60
N GLN A 188 4.98 -27.03 -6.36
CA GLN A 188 6.12 -26.98 -7.29
C GLN A 188 5.81 -27.60 -8.66
N LYS A 189 4.98 -28.65 -8.68
CA LYS A 189 4.70 -29.42 -9.91
C LYS A 189 3.55 -28.86 -10.73
N TYR A 190 2.53 -28.34 -10.08
CA TYR A 190 1.24 -28.00 -10.69
C TYR A 190 0.75 -26.59 -10.35
N GLY A 191 1.45 -25.85 -9.50
CA GLY A 191 1.04 -24.50 -9.09
C GLY A 191 -0.10 -24.47 -8.06
N VAL A 192 -0.41 -25.62 -7.44
CA VAL A 192 -1.39 -25.73 -6.35
C VAL A 192 -0.98 -24.82 -5.19
N HIS A 193 -1.93 -24.10 -4.62
CA HIS A 193 -1.72 -23.28 -3.43
C HIS A 193 -1.49 -24.15 -2.20
N ILE A 194 -0.33 -23.97 -1.56
CA ILE A 194 0.09 -24.77 -0.39
C ILE A 194 -0.94 -24.66 0.75
N CYS A 195 -1.51 -23.47 0.96
CA CYS A 195 -2.56 -23.25 1.95
C CYS A 195 -3.99 -23.55 1.43
N GLY A 196 -4.16 -24.09 0.22
CA GLY A 196 -5.48 -24.46 -0.32
C GLY A 196 -6.34 -23.27 -0.76
N GLU A 197 -5.72 -22.12 -1.05
CA GLU A 197 -6.42 -20.94 -1.58
C GLU A 197 -7.17 -21.29 -2.87
N GLY A 198 -8.34 -20.68 -3.09
CA GLY A 198 -9.19 -20.99 -4.24
C GLY A 198 -10.03 -22.27 -4.10
N GLY A 199 -10.02 -22.92 -2.93
CA GLY A 199 -10.88 -24.07 -2.64
C GLY A 199 -10.28 -25.42 -3.06
N GLU A 200 -8.98 -25.46 -3.37
CA GLU A 200 -8.25 -26.67 -3.76
C GLU A 200 -8.34 -27.79 -2.73
N TYR A 201 -8.34 -27.41 -1.45
CA TYR A 201 -8.74 -28.27 -0.34
C TYR A 201 -9.31 -27.43 0.80
N GLU A 202 -10.17 -28.03 1.61
CA GLU A 202 -10.65 -27.41 2.84
C GLU A 202 -10.26 -28.26 4.04
N THR A 203 -10.18 -27.63 5.21
CA THR A 203 -9.76 -28.29 6.44
C THR A 203 -10.78 -28.14 7.55
N PHE A 204 -10.69 -29.03 8.54
CA PHE A 204 -11.39 -28.90 9.80
C PHE A 204 -10.40 -29.02 10.96
N THR A 205 -10.34 -28.01 11.83
CA THR A 205 -9.45 -28.00 12.99
C THR A 205 -10.10 -28.78 14.12
N LEU A 206 -9.45 -29.87 14.54
CA LEU A 206 -9.88 -30.74 15.63
C LEU A 206 -9.36 -30.26 16.97
N ASP A 207 -8.15 -29.68 16.96
CA ASP A 207 -7.60 -29.09 18.16
C ASP A 207 -6.64 -27.93 17.87
N CYS A 208 -6.59 -26.97 18.79
CA CYS A 208 -5.56 -25.94 18.82
C CYS A 208 -5.37 -25.41 20.25
N PRO A 209 -4.32 -24.61 20.52
CA PRO A 209 -4.04 -24.05 21.84
C PRO A 209 -5.17 -23.23 22.46
N LEU A 210 -6.06 -22.63 21.65
CA LEU A 210 -7.20 -21.86 22.13
C LEU A 210 -8.36 -22.73 22.62
N PHE A 211 -8.37 -24.02 22.29
CA PHE A 211 -9.45 -24.93 22.66
C PHE A 211 -9.22 -25.46 24.08
N LYS A 212 -10.25 -25.41 24.92
CA LYS A 212 -10.30 -26.04 26.24
C LYS A 212 -10.63 -27.54 26.14
N LYS A 213 -11.35 -27.94 25.08
CA LYS A 213 -11.67 -29.32 24.76
C LYS A 213 -11.24 -29.62 23.33
N LYS A 214 -10.69 -30.81 23.07
CA LYS A 214 -10.41 -31.26 21.69
C LYS A 214 -11.69 -31.83 21.08
N ILE A 215 -11.80 -31.78 19.75
CA ILE A 215 -12.93 -32.34 19.01
C ILE A 215 -12.53 -33.72 18.48
N VAL A 216 -13.39 -34.71 18.70
CA VAL A 216 -13.18 -36.11 18.29
C VAL A 216 -14.22 -36.50 17.26
N ILE A 217 -13.76 -37.09 16.16
CA ILE A 217 -14.62 -37.65 15.11
C ILE A 217 -14.95 -39.09 15.47
N ASP A 218 -16.23 -39.38 15.74
CA ASP A 218 -16.71 -40.74 16.02
C ASP A 218 -17.14 -41.47 14.74
N GLY A 219 -17.57 -40.72 13.72
CA GLY A 219 -18.02 -41.25 12.45
C GLY A 219 -18.07 -40.18 11.36
N ALA A 220 -17.65 -40.56 10.16
CA ALA A 220 -17.69 -39.75 8.95
C ALA A 220 -17.90 -40.63 7.72
N GLU A 221 -18.44 -40.05 6.66
CA GLU A 221 -18.57 -40.68 5.35
C GLU A 221 -17.92 -39.79 4.27
N THR A 222 -17.32 -40.43 3.26
CA THR A 222 -16.77 -39.73 2.10
C THR A 222 -17.87 -39.57 1.05
N VAL A 223 -18.12 -38.34 0.63
CA VAL A 223 -19.05 -38.00 -0.45
C VAL A 223 -18.25 -37.54 -1.67
N ILE A 224 -18.44 -38.22 -2.81
CA ILE A 224 -17.85 -37.81 -4.08
C ILE A 224 -18.85 -36.90 -4.79
N HIS A 225 -18.49 -35.63 -4.93
CA HIS A 225 -19.30 -34.63 -5.64
C HIS A 225 -19.08 -34.71 -7.16
N SER A 226 -17.81 -34.85 -7.56
CA SER A 226 -17.42 -35.03 -8.96
C SER A 226 -16.34 -36.10 -9.06
N ALA A 227 -16.58 -37.11 -9.89
CA ALA A 227 -15.61 -38.19 -10.16
C ALA A 227 -14.75 -37.88 -11.40
N ASP A 228 -14.40 -36.61 -11.62
CA ASP A 228 -13.52 -36.21 -12.73
C ASP A 228 -12.21 -37.02 -12.70
N ALA A 229 -11.77 -37.47 -13.87
CA ALA A 229 -10.63 -38.38 -13.99
C ALA A 229 -9.28 -37.73 -13.62
N PHE A 230 -9.23 -36.39 -13.58
CA PHE A 230 -8.02 -35.61 -13.39
C PHE A 230 -8.04 -34.79 -12.08
N ALA A 231 -9.21 -34.26 -11.71
CA ALA A 231 -9.41 -33.47 -10.48
C ALA A 231 -10.72 -33.88 -9.78
N PRO A 232 -10.76 -35.08 -9.17
CA PRO A 232 -11.95 -35.53 -8.44
C PRO A 232 -12.25 -34.59 -7.27
N VAL A 233 -13.52 -34.25 -7.10
CA VAL A 233 -14.02 -33.43 -6.01
C VAL A 233 -14.73 -34.32 -5.01
N GLY A 234 -14.26 -34.32 -3.77
CA GLY A 234 -14.88 -35.07 -2.69
C GLY A 234 -14.69 -34.39 -1.35
N TYR A 235 -15.60 -34.69 -0.42
CA TYR A 235 -15.58 -34.14 0.92
C TYR A 235 -16.01 -35.15 1.99
N LEU A 236 -15.64 -34.87 3.24
CA LEU A 236 -16.08 -35.62 4.41
C LEU A 236 -17.37 -35.01 4.96
N ARG A 237 -18.40 -35.84 5.09
CA ARG A 237 -19.60 -35.53 5.88
C ARG A 237 -19.47 -36.20 7.25
N PHE A 238 -19.47 -35.39 8.30
CA PHE A 238 -19.40 -35.90 9.66
C PHE A 238 -20.77 -36.41 10.11
N THR A 239 -20.84 -37.67 10.54
CA THR A 239 -22.09 -38.29 11.01
C THR A 239 -22.21 -38.24 12.53
N LYS A 240 -21.08 -38.29 13.24
CA LYS A 240 -21.05 -38.20 14.70
C LYS A 240 -19.70 -37.64 15.18
N MET A 241 -19.75 -36.66 16.07
CA MET A 241 -18.58 -36.08 16.72
C MET A 241 -18.92 -35.62 18.14
N HIS A 242 -17.90 -35.47 18.99
CA HIS A 242 -18.05 -34.94 20.34
C HIS A 242 -16.81 -34.16 20.79
N THR A 243 -16.87 -33.52 21.95
CA THR A 243 -15.73 -32.86 22.60
C THR A 243 -15.21 -33.67 23.77
N GLU A 244 -13.89 -33.72 23.93
CA GLU A 244 -13.22 -34.32 25.08
C GLU A 244 -12.40 -33.26 25.82
N SER A 245 -12.49 -33.25 27.15
CA SER A 245 -11.70 -32.33 27.98
C SER A 245 -10.21 -32.60 27.80
N LYS A 246 -9.41 -31.53 27.76
CA LYS A 246 -7.95 -31.62 27.81
C LYS A 246 -7.50 -31.73 29.25
N ASP A 247 -6.43 -32.49 29.50
CA ASP A 247 -5.75 -32.45 30.80
C ASP A 247 -5.20 -31.02 31.03
N THR A 248 -5.70 -30.38 32.08
CA THR A 248 -5.51 -28.94 32.37
C THR A 248 -4.08 -28.60 32.74
N ASP A 249 -3.36 -27.90 31.84
CA ASP A 249 -2.48 -26.74 32.11
C ASP A 249 -1.79 -26.15 30.84
N VAL A 250 -2.21 -26.56 29.64
CA VAL A 250 -1.47 -26.27 28.39
C VAL A 250 -1.94 -25.00 27.65
N VAL A 251 -3.11 -24.44 27.99
CA VAL A 251 -3.71 -23.28 27.29
C VAL A 251 -2.80 -22.03 27.32
N ALA A 252 -1.95 -21.91 28.34
CA ALA A 252 -1.01 -20.79 28.47
C ALA A 252 0.35 -21.03 27.77
N ARG A 253 0.63 -22.25 27.31
CA ARG A 253 1.96 -22.65 26.82
C ARG A 253 2.05 -22.87 25.31
N ALA A 254 1.09 -22.49 24.48
CA ALA A 254 1.18 -22.76 23.03
C ALA A 254 0.59 -21.65 22.14
N LEU A 255 0.51 -20.41 22.62
CA LEU A 255 0.36 -19.28 21.69
C LEU A 255 1.64 -19.20 20.85
N PRO A 256 1.56 -18.84 19.54
CA PRO A 256 2.67 -18.91 18.59
C PRO A 256 3.99 -18.57 19.27
N HIS A 257 4.81 -19.59 19.53
CA HIS A 257 6.08 -19.47 20.23
C HIS A 257 7.10 -18.86 19.28
N GLY A 258 6.98 -17.55 19.07
CA GLY A 258 7.82 -16.80 18.17
C GLY A 258 7.56 -15.32 18.31
N SER A 259 8.62 -14.54 18.15
CA SER A 259 8.52 -13.12 17.86
C SER A 259 7.60 -12.92 16.64
N CYS A 260 6.76 -11.89 16.69
CA CYS A 260 5.88 -11.51 15.58
C CYS A 260 6.64 -11.57 14.24
N PRO A 261 6.07 -12.08 13.15
CA PRO A 261 6.74 -12.06 11.83
C PRO A 261 7.23 -10.66 11.43
N CYS A 262 6.45 -9.64 11.82
CA CYS A 262 6.82 -8.23 11.69
C CYS A 262 8.11 -7.88 12.44
N GLN A 263 8.25 -8.36 13.68
CA GLN A 263 9.37 -8.09 14.56
C GLN A 263 10.61 -8.85 14.07
N ASN A 264 10.46 -10.11 13.65
CA ASN A 264 11.55 -10.88 13.03
C ASN A 264 12.13 -10.19 11.81
N ALA A 265 11.27 -9.60 10.97
CA ALA A 265 11.74 -8.84 9.82
C ALA A 265 12.51 -7.58 10.23
N ILE A 266 12.07 -6.89 11.29
CA ILE A 266 12.72 -5.69 11.82
C ILE A 266 14.05 -6.03 12.51
N ASP A 267 14.09 -7.11 13.29
CA ASP A 267 15.27 -7.57 14.02
C ASP A 267 16.38 -7.90 13.01
N LYS A 268 16.06 -8.65 11.94
CA LYS A 268 16.99 -8.90 10.83
C LYS A 268 17.52 -7.61 10.19
N MET A 269 16.64 -6.62 9.95
CA MET A 269 17.07 -5.32 9.40
C MET A 269 17.96 -4.53 10.35
N THR A 270 17.81 -4.74 11.66
CA THR A 270 18.56 -4.02 12.70
C THR A 270 19.91 -4.69 12.96
N GLU A 271 19.97 -6.03 12.95
CA GLU A 271 21.23 -6.79 13.01
C GLU A 271 22.17 -6.44 11.85
N GLU A 272 21.63 -6.18 10.65
CA GLU A 272 22.43 -5.70 9.50
C GLU A 272 23.10 -4.33 9.76
N VAL A 273 22.62 -3.53 10.73
CA VAL A 273 23.24 -2.27 11.15
C VAL A 273 24.42 -2.50 12.09
N GLU A 274 24.34 -3.49 12.98
CA GLU A 274 25.40 -3.74 13.97
C GLU A 274 26.72 -4.19 13.32
N TYR A 275 26.67 -4.67 12.08
CA TYR A 275 27.84 -5.01 11.26
C TYR A 275 28.34 -3.86 10.35
N ALA A 276 27.60 -2.75 10.25
CA ALA A 276 27.89 -1.63 9.35
C ALA A 276 27.92 -0.30 10.14
N ASP A 277 29.04 -0.06 10.83
CA ASP A 277 29.49 1.19 11.49
C ASP A 277 28.49 2.00 12.33
N GLN A 278 28.87 2.19 13.60
CA GLN A 278 28.22 3.05 14.59
C GLN A 278 28.30 4.53 14.19
N ALA A 279 27.23 5.07 13.63
CA ALA A 279 27.00 6.51 13.59
C ALA A 279 26.17 6.91 14.82
N GLU A 280 26.74 7.74 15.70
CA GLU A 280 26.05 8.31 16.86
C GLU A 280 24.80 9.09 16.41
N ASP A 281 23.63 8.67 16.89
CA ASP A 281 22.33 9.23 16.56
C ASP A 281 22.12 10.55 17.33
N ASN A 282 22.78 11.62 16.89
CA ASN A 282 22.57 12.95 17.45
C ASN A 282 21.21 13.49 16.95
N GLN A 283 20.25 13.57 17.87
CA GLN A 283 18.91 14.15 17.67
C GLN A 283 19.01 15.68 17.62
N HIS A 284 19.44 16.24 16.48
CA HIS A 284 19.24 17.66 16.19
C HIS A 284 17.98 17.82 15.34
N GLU A 285 16.87 18.21 15.99
CA GLU A 285 15.67 18.67 15.30
C GLU A 285 15.93 20.04 14.64
N PHE A 286 15.56 20.16 13.37
CA PHE A 286 15.61 21.42 12.64
C PHE A 286 14.43 22.31 13.10
N SER A 287 14.67 23.28 13.98
CA SER A 287 13.66 24.21 14.49
C SER A 287 13.57 25.54 13.71
N SER A 288 14.11 25.57 12.48
CA SER A 288 14.16 26.80 11.69
C SER A 288 12.79 27.17 11.12
N ASN A 289 12.09 28.08 11.79
CA ASN A 289 10.93 28.79 11.24
C ASN A 289 11.41 29.78 10.16
N CYS A 290 11.58 29.31 8.93
CA CYS A 290 11.77 30.18 7.78
C CYS A 290 10.43 30.86 7.46
N ASP A 291 10.29 32.13 7.85
CA ASP A 291 9.09 32.91 7.52
C ASP A 291 9.12 33.31 6.04
N LEU A 292 8.25 32.67 5.24
CA LEU A 292 8.06 32.99 3.81
C LEU A 292 7.03 34.12 3.59
N SER A 293 6.66 34.87 4.64
CA SER A 293 5.57 35.86 4.66
C SER A 293 5.62 36.97 3.60
N CYS A 294 6.77 37.20 2.96
CA CYS A 294 7.00 38.40 2.16
C CYS A 294 7.17 38.20 0.66
N GLN A 295 6.95 37.01 0.08
CA GLN A 295 7.52 36.73 -1.25
C GLN A 295 6.62 36.22 -2.38
N TRP A 296 5.41 35.73 -2.13
CA TRP A 296 4.54 35.19 -3.19
C TRP A 296 3.20 35.92 -3.20
N GLY A 297 2.83 36.46 -4.36
CA GLY A 297 1.56 37.17 -4.55
C GLY A 297 0.39 36.24 -4.22
N HIS A 298 -0.55 36.75 -3.42
CA HIS A 298 -1.64 36.01 -2.78
C HIS A 298 -2.72 35.43 -3.74
N ASP A 299 -2.47 35.34 -5.05
CA ASP A 299 -3.53 35.06 -6.04
C ASP A 299 -2.99 34.39 -7.32
N VAL A 300 -2.23 33.30 -7.18
CA VAL A 300 -1.81 32.49 -8.35
C VAL A 300 -2.88 31.43 -8.63
N SER A 301 -3.52 31.52 -9.78
CA SER A 301 -4.49 30.52 -10.24
C SER A 301 -3.84 29.13 -10.34
N PRO A 302 -4.61 28.05 -10.10
CA PRO A 302 -4.10 26.69 -10.26
C PRO A 302 -3.49 26.46 -11.64
N SER A 303 -2.31 25.85 -11.70
CA SER A 303 -1.66 25.52 -12.97
C SER A 303 -2.12 24.15 -13.45
N CYS A 304 -2.30 23.98 -14.76
CA CYS A 304 -2.78 22.74 -15.34
C CYS A 304 -1.92 22.34 -16.54
N SER A 305 -1.62 21.05 -16.64
CA SER A 305 -0.84 20.51 -17.76
C SER A 305 -1.73 20.28 -18.97
N LEU A 306 -1.11 20.09 -20.14
CA LEU A 306 -1.82 19.46 -21.25
C LEU A 306 -2.20 18.03 -20.85
N ARG A 307 -3.37 17.60 -21.32
CA ARG A 307 -3.80 16.21 -21.19
C ARG A 307 -3.01 15.34 -22.17
N SER A 308 -2.37 14.28 -21.67
CA SER A 308 -1.62 13.33 -22.49
C SER A 308 -2.56 12.47 -23.34
N SER A 309 -2.06 11.85 -24.41
CA SER A 309 -2.84 10.93 -25.25
C SER A 309 -3.25 9.66 -24.51
N GLY A 310 -2.44 9.24 -23.54
CA GLY A 310 -2.72 8.22 -22.54
C GLY A 310 -3.68 8.67 -21.43
N GLY A 311 -4.22 9.88 -21.48
CA GLY A 311 -5.33 10.32 -20.63
C GLY A 311 -4.94 11.02 -19.33
N TYR A 312 -3.65 11.25 -19.06
CA TYR A 312 -3.19 11.89 -17.82
C TYR A 312 -3.26 13.42 -17.89
N GLN A 313 -3.58 14.06 -16.77
CA GLN A 313 -3.49 15.52 -16.62
C GLN A 313 -3.20 15.90 -15.17
N TRP A 314 -2.42 16.95 -14.94
CA TRP A 314 -2.20 17.50 -13.59
C TRP A 314 -2.90 18.83 -13.38
N ILE A 315 -3.34 19.04 -12.14
CA ILE A 315 -3.74 20.34 -11.59
C ILE A 315 -2.89 20.59 -10.34
N CYS A 316 -2.14 21.68 -10.30
CA CYS A 316 -1.22 22.02 -9.21
C CYS A 316 -1.57 23.37 -8.58
N GLY A 317 -1.20 23.54 -7.31
CA GLY A 317 -1.34 24.81 -6.60
C GLY A 317 -2.73 25.08 -6.02
N ILE A 318 -3.58 24.05 -5.87
CA ILE A 318 -4.86 24.19 -5.17
C ILE A 318 -4.58 24.51 -3.70
N ASN A 319 -5.23 25.54 -3.18
CA ASN A 319 -5.00 26.00 -1.82
C ASN A 319 -6.27 26.58 -1.18
N GLY A 320 -6.22 26.77 0.14
CA GLY A 320 -7.36 27.23 0.94
C GLY A 320 -7.30 28.69 1.36
N LEU A 321 -6.43 29.51 0.75
CA LEU A 321 -6.14 30.88 1.23
C LEU A 321 -7.36 31.80 1.27
N GLN A 322 -8.35 31.55 0.41
CA GLN A 322 -9.58 32.34 0.33
C GLN A 322 -10.61 32.00 1.43
N SER A 323 -10.26 31.14 2.38
CA SER A 323 -11.14 30.75 3.48
C SER A 323 -11.39 31.88 4.47
N GLN A 324 -12.65 32.03 4.87
CA GLN A 324 -13.06 32.93 5.96
C GLN A 324 -12.72 32.35 7.34
N ASP A 325 -12.61 31.02 7.43
CA ASP A 325 -12.07 30.32 8.59
C ASP A 325 -10.58 30.05 8.37
N SER A 326 -9.75 30.68 9.20
CA SER A 326 -8.30 30.57 9.11
C SER A 326 -7.75 29.21 9.55
N GLY A 327 -8.56 28.36 10.18
CA GLY A 327 -8.17 27.01 10.60
C GLY A 327 -7.96 26.04 9.43
N ILE A 328 -7.27 24.93 9.69
CA ILE A 328 -6.97 23.93 8.65
C ILE A 328 -8.24 23.35 8.03
N GLN A 329 -9.30 23.15 8.82
CA GLN A 329 -10.56 22.59 8.33
C GLN A 329 -11.26 23.52 7.33
N GLY A 330 -11.29 24.82 7.61
CA GLY A 330 -11.81 25.85 6.72
C GLY A 330 -11.01 25.92 5.41
N GLN A 331 -9.68 26.03 5.51
CA GLN A 331 -8.81 26.05 4.33
C GLN A 331 -8.91 24.77 3.50
N THR A 332 -9.00 23.60 4.15
CA THR A 332 -9.17 22.32 3.44
C THR A 332 -10.49 22.30 2.69
N SER A 333 -11.57 22.76 3.32
CA SER A 333 -12.89 22.82 2.69
C SER A 333 -12.90 23.75 1.46
N VAL A 334 -12.27 24.93 1.56
CA VAL A 334 -12.17 25.89 0.45
C VAL A 334 -11.25 25.37 -0.65
N ALA A 335 -10.15 24.69 -0.32
CA ALA A 335 -9.30 24.04 -1.30
C ALA A 335 -10.05 22.98 -2.13
N PHE A 336 -10.91 22.18 -1.50
CA PHE A 336 -11.77 21.23 -2.24
C PHE A 336 -12.85 21.92 -3.09
N ILE A 337 -13.39 23.07 -2.65
CA ILE A 337 -14.29 23.88 -3.49
C ILE A 337 -13.55 24.40 -4.72
N GLN A 338 -12.32 24.90 -4.55
CA GLN A 338 -11.48 25.35 -5.66
C GLN A 338 -11.18 24.19 -6.60
N LEU A 339 -10.75 23.04 -6.08
CA LEU A 339 -10.51 21.83 -6.87
C LEU A 339 -11.75 21.45 -7.67
N GLN A 340 -12.92 21.35 -7.04
CA GLN A 340 -14.17 20.99 -7.72
C GLN A 340 -14.49 21.93 -8.89
N ARG A 341 -14.29 23.25 -8.71
CA ARG A 341 -14.46 24.23 -9.80
C ARG A 341 -13.51 23.97 -10.96
N GLU A 342 -12.23 23.69 -10.68
CA GLU A 342 -11.24 23.38 -11.71
C GLU A 342 -11.54 22.07 -12.44
N LEU A 343 -12.11 21.08 -11.75
CA LEU A 343 -12.55 19.83 -12.36
C LEU A 343 -13.75 20.07 -13.27
N ASP A 344 -14.79 20.73 -12.77
CA ASP A 344 -16.04 20.99 -13.49
C ASP A 344 -15.79 21.79 -14.77
N SER A 345 -14.93 22.81 -14.71
CA SER A 345 -14.59 23.64 -15.88
C SER A 345 -13.85 22.88 -16.99
N ARG A 346 -13.34 21.68 -16.70
CA ARG A 346 -12.59 20.81 -17.62
C ARG A 346 -13.26 19.47 -17.89
N GLY A 347 -14.46 19.24 -17.32
CA GLY A 347 -15.20 17.99 -17.49
C GLY A 347 -14.68 16.81 -16.67
N TRP A 348 -13.83 17.05 -15.66
CA TRP A 348 -13.34 16.04 -14.73
C TRP A 348 -14.28 15.84 -13.54
N LYS A 349 -14.14 14.71 -12.85
CA LYS A 349 -14.84 14.38 -11.61
C LYS A 349 -13.85 14.02 -10.52
N MET A 350 -14.26 14.14 -9.26
CA MET A 350 -13.43 13.73 -8.11
C MET A 350 -12.92 12.29 -8.20
N LYS A 351 -13.72 11.39 -8.79
CA LYS A 351 -13.36 9.99 -8.98
C LYS A 351 -12.21 9.77 -9.98
N ASP A 352 -11.87 10.76 -10.80
CA ASP A 352 -10.84 10.67 -11.84
C ASP A 352 -9.44 11.02 -11.31
N ILE A 353 -9.36 11.50 -10.05
CA ILE A 353 -8.11 11.75 -9.36
C ILE A 353 -7.44 10.41 -9.01
N VAL A 354 -6.16 10.29 -9.34
CA VAL A 354 -5.37 9.07 -9.13
C VAL A 354 -4.29 9.22 -8.06
N LEU A 355 -3.66 10.40 -7.97
CA LEU A 355 -2.61 10.71 -7.01
C LEU A 355 -2.79 12.15 -6.51
N VAL A 356 -2.63 12.33 -5.20
CA VAL A 356 -2.65 13.64 -4.54
C VAL A 356 -1.33 13.86 -3.81
N HIS A 357 -0.61 14.92 -4.14
CA HIS A 357 0.42 15.46 -3.26
C HIS A 357 -0.21 16.51 -2.37
N LEU A 358 -0.16 16.29 -1.07
CA LEU A 358 -0.70 17.17 -0.05
C LEU A 358 0.44 17.69 0.82
N TYR A 359 0.69 18.98 0.73
CA TYR A 359 1.66 19.65 1.58
C TYR A 359 0.92 20.40 2.67
N VAL A 360 1.35 20.22 3.92
CA VAL A 360 0.74 20.89 5.08
C VAL A 360 1.76 21.80 5.76
N LYS A 361 1.29 22.88 6.37
CA LYS A 361 2.17 23.79 7.12
C LYS A 361 2.63 23.16 8.44
N ASN A 362 1.72 22.48 9.14
CA ASN A 362 1.98 21.79 10.40
C ASN A 362 1.45 20.36 10.32
N MET A 363 2.27 19.37 10.66
CA MET A 363 1.85 17.96 10.67
C MET A 363 0.89 17.63 11.83
N GLU A 364 0.80 18.49 12.84
CA GLU A 364 -0.18 18.39 13.92
C GLU A 364 -1.63 18.46 13.42
N ASP A 365 -1.86 19.17 12.31
CA ASP A 365 -3.17 19.35 11.68
C ASP A 365 -3.67 18.09 10.93
N PHE A 366 -2.88 17.02 10.89
CA PHE A 366 -3.14 15.82 10.10
C PHE A 366 -4.52 15.18 10.38
N VAL A 367 -4.92 15.12 11.65
CA VAL A 367 -6.21 14.51 12.05
C VAL A 367 -7.38 15.38 11.60
N GLU A 368 -7.32 16.69 11.85
CA GLU A 368 -8.38 17.63 11.51
C GLU A 368 -8.56 17.76 9.99
N LEU A 369 -7.45 17.82 9.24
CA LEU A 369 -7.46 17.80 7.78
C LEU A 369 -8.12 16.53 7.25
N ASN A 370 -7.75 15.36 7.78
CA ASN A 370 -8.30 14.08 7.31
C ASN A 370 -9.81 13.96 7.57
N ALA A 371 -10.32 14.61 8.62
CA ALA A 371 -11.74 14.65 8.92
C ALA A 371 -12.56 15.38 7.83
N VAL A 372 -11.96 16.37 7.15
CA VAL A 372 -12.55 17.04 5.98
C VAL A 372 -12.28 16.25 4.71
N TYR A 373 -11.02 15.85 4.45
CA TYR A 373 -10.61 15.14 3.24
C TYR A 373 -11.47 13.90 2.95
N LYS A 374 -11.76 13.09 3.97
CA LYS A 374 -12.54 11.85 3.81
C LYS A 374 -13.98 12.07 3.32
N LYS A 375 -14.51 13.29 3.39
CA LYS A 375 -15.86 13.63 2.91
C LYS A 375 -15.93 13.75 1.39
N HIS A 376 -14.78 13.86 0.72
CA HIS A 376 -14.70 14.14 -0.72
C HIS A 376 -14.39 12.90 -1.56
N PHE A 377 -13.99 11.80 -0.95
CA PHE A 377 -13.68 10.54 -1.62
C PHE A 377 -14.50 9.40 -1.03
N ASP A 378 -14.96 8.51 -1.91
CA ASP A 378 -15.73 7.32 -1.57
C ASP A 378 -14.77 6.14 -1.24
N ILE A 379 -15.25 4.90 -1.39
CA ILE A 379 -14.45 3.67 -1.36
C ILE A 379 -13.28 3.79 -2.34
N ASN A 380 -12.06 3.49 -1.86
CA ASN A 380 -10.79 3.63 -2.60
C ASN A 380 -10.41 5.06 -3.00
N PRO A 381 -10.09 5.92 -2.04
CA PRO A 381 -9.52 7.24 -2.31
C PRO A 381 -8.22 7.16 -3.13
N PRO A 382 -7.78 8.25 -3.78
CA PRO A 382 -6.54 8.25 -4.57
C PRO A 382 -5.31 7.87 -3.73
N ALA A 383 -4.22 7.51 -4.40
CA ALA A 383 -2.91 7.49 -3.76
C ALA A 383 -2.58 8.89 -3.23
N ARG A 384 -1.82 8.97 -2.14
CA ARG A 384 -1.52 10.24 -1.48
C ARG A 384 -0.12 10.27 -0.88
N VAL A 385 0.54 11.42 -1.05
CA VAL A 385 1.75 11.82 -0.33
C VAL A 385 1.38 12.97 0.59
N CYS A 386 1.74 12.91 1.87
CA CYS A 386 1.36 13.95 2.84
C CYS A 386 2.54 14.33 3.72
N VAL A 387 3.17 15.48 3.45
CA VAL A 387 4.39 15.91 4.16
C VAL A 387 4.27 17.35 4.63
N GLN A 388 4.95 17.68 5.73
CA GLN A 388 5.04 19.07 6.18
C GLN A 388 6.02 19.82 5.29
N VAL A 389 5.71 21.06 4.91
CA VAL A 389 6.65 21.95 4.22
C VAL A 389 6.50 23.38 4.75
N PRO A 390 7.55 24.22 4.67
CA PRO A 390 7.47 25.63 5.02
C PRO A 390 6.61 26.40 4.01
N LEU A 391 5.28 26.28 4.08
CA LEU A 391 4.35 27.00 3.19
C LEU A 391 4.37 28.52 3.44
N PRO A 392 3.98 29.35 2.44
CA PRO A 392 3.83 30.79 2.60
C PRO A 392 2.94 31.20 3.79
N ALA A 393 3.13 32.41 4.31
CA ALA A 393 2.31 32.89 5.42
C ALA A 393 0.81 32.92 5.06
N GLY A 394 -0.02 32.55 6.04
CA GLY A 394 -1.46 32.38 5.85
C GLY A 394 -1.87 31.08 5.16
N GLN A 395 -1.01 30.43 4.37
CA GLN A 395 -1.34 29.18 3.68
C GLN A 395 -1.09 27.98 4.60
N LEU A 396 -2.13 27.20 4.90
CA LEU A 396 -1.99 26.01 5.75
C LEU A 396 -1.82 24.70 4.97
N LEU A 397 -2.25 24.68 3.70
CA LEU A 397 -2.06 23.53 2.83
C LEU A 397 -1.88 23.91 1.35
N GLN A 398 -1.28 22.99 0.59
CA GLN A 398 -1.25 22.98 -0.86
C GLN A 398 -1.57 21.58 -1.37
N MET A 399 -2.38 21.49 -2.42
CA MET A 399 -2.78 20.23 -3.02
C MET A 399 -2.49 20.24 -4.52
N ASP A 400 -1.83 19.18 -5.00
CA ASP A 400 -1.61 18.91 -6.41
C ASP A 400 -2.22 17.55 -6.76
N CYS A 401 -3.01 17.50 -7.81
CA CYS A 401 -3.78 16.32 -8.21
C CYS A 401 -3.36 15.86 -9.61
N LEU A 402 -3.00 14.57 -9.71
CA LEU A 402 -2.95 13.86 -10.99
C LEU A 402 -4.32 13.25 -11.27
N LEU A 403 -4.78 13.43 -12.49
CA LEU A 403 -6.04 12.95 -13.04
C LEU A 403 -5.76 11.96 -14.17
N HIS A 404 -6.68 11.04 -14.40
CA HIS A 404 -6.64 10.16 -15.56
C HIS A 404 -8.04 9.96 -16.12
N ASP A 405 -8.21 10.14 -17.44
CA ASP A 405 -9.48 9.87 -18.11
C ASP A 405 -9.60 8.38 -18.34
N TRP A 406 -10.18 7.76 -17.33
CA TRP A 406 -10.62 6.42 -17.43
C TRP A 406 -12.06 6.40 -17.98
N THR A 407 -12.20 5.94 -19.23
CA THR A 407 -13.48 5.45 -19.72
C THR A 407 -13.54 3.94 -19.56
N GLU A 408 -14.57 3.42 -18.89
CA GLU A 408 -14.87 2.00 -18.90
C GLU A 408 -15.01 1.53 -20.37
N PRO A 409 -14.34 0.44 -20.77
CA PRO A 409 -14.39 -0.04 -22.14
C PRO A 409 -15.85 -0.28 -22.59
N LEU A 410 -16.21 0.24 -23.77
CA LEU A 410 -17.54 0.06 -24.35
C LEU A 410 -17.79 -1.36 -24.91
N ALA A 411 -16.74 -2.19 -25.02
CA ALA A 411 -16.79 -3.51 -25.64
C ALA A 411 -16.15 -4.58 -24.76
N GLU A 412 -16.79 -5.75 -24.67
CA GLU A 412 -16.24 -6.97 -24.08
C GLU A 412 -14.90 -7.32 -24.76
N GLY A 413 -13.82 -7.46 -23.98
CA GLY A 413 -12.51 -7.90 -24.44
C GLY A 413 -11.41 -6.83 -24.54
N CYS A 414 -11.71 -5.54 -24.35
CA CYS A 414 -10.69 -4.51 -24.13
C CYS A 414 -10.54 -4.27 -22.62
N PHE A 415 -9.39 -4.60 -22.02
CA PHE A 415 -9.16 -4.43 -20.59
C PHE A 415 -8.21 -3.25 -20.36
N ASN A 416 -8.75 -2.04 -20.27
CA ASN A 416 -8.04 -1.05 -19.44
C ASN A 416 -8.11 -1.59 -17.99
N GLN A 417 -7.14 -1.30 -17.12
CA GLN A 417 -7.19 -1.65 -15.68
C GLN A 417 -7.03 -0.42 -14.78
N ARG A 418 -8.06 -0.08 -14.00
CA ARG A 418 -7.99 0.91 -12.92
C ARG A 418 -8.22 0.20 -11.61
N GLU A 419 -7.18 0.14 -10.79
CA GLU A 419 -7.19 -0.68 -9.59
C GLU A 419 -6.58 0.08 -8.42
N ALA A 420 -7.30 0.13 -7.30
CA ALA A 420 -6.77 0.63 -6.05
C ALA A 420 -6.37 -0.53 -5.16
N LEU A 421 -5.22 -0.41 -4.51
CA LEU A 421 -4.87 -1.21 -3.34
C LEU A 421 -5.17 -0.37 -2.11
N HIS A 422 -6.29 -0.65 -1.47
CA HIS A 422 -6.71 -0.03 -0.22
C HIS A 422 -6.81 -1.10 0.87
N VAL A 423 -5.91 -1.05 1.85
CA VAL A 423 -5.83 -2.00 2.96
C VAL A 423 -6.26 -1.29 4.24
N GLN A 424 -7.31 -1.82 4.86
CA GLN A 424 -7.85 -1.31 6.12
C GLN A 424 -7.64 -2.30 7.28
N SER A 425 -7.33 -3.56 6.96
CA SER A 425 -7.08 -4.62 7.94
C SER A 425 -5.70 -4.53 8.59
N LEU A 426 -5.64 -4.85 9.89
CA LEU A 426 -4.37 -5.13 10.56
C LEU A 426 -3.84 -6.47 10.08
N SER A 427 -2.55 -6.53 9.76
CA SER A 427 -1.93 -7.71 9.15
C SER A 427 -0.44 -7.82 9.47
N HIS A 428 0.22 -8.88 9.02
CA HIS A 428 1.69 -9.00 9.11
C HIS A 428 2.45 -8.59 7.84
N TRP A 429 1.76 -8.37 6.71
CA TRP A 429 2.43 -8.12 5.43
C TRP A 429 2.80 -6.64 5.27
N ALA A 430 1.83 -5.72 5.34
CA ALA A 430 2.00 -4.27 5.13
C ALA A 430 1.05 -3.47 6.04
N PRO A 431 1.39 -2.21 6.39
CA PRO A 431 0.56 -1.40 7.27
C PRO A 431 -0.76 -1.01 6.60
N ALA A 432 -1.82 -0.96 7.41
CA ALA A 432 -3.08 -0.36 7.01
C ALA A 432 -2.93 1.15 6.76
N ASN A 433 -3.89 1.77 6.08
CA ASN A 433 -3.84 3.22 5.88
C ASN A 433 -4.12 3.96 7.19
N ILE A 434 -3.31 4.99 7.49
CA ILE A 434 -3.52 5.88 8.65
C ILE A 434 -4.42 7.09 8.31
N GLY A 435 -4.96 7.14 7.10
CA GLY A 435 -5.81 8.22 6.61
C GLY A 435 -6.58 7.82 5.35
N PRO A 436 -7.40 8.73 4.81
CA PRO A 436 -8.27 8.48 3.67
C PRO A 436 -7.51 8.49 2.33
N TYR A 437 -6.64 7.50 2.11
CA TYR A 437 -5.89 7.29 0.87
C TYR A 437 -5.71 5.80 0.59
N SER A 438 -5.44 5.41 -0.65
CA SER A 438 -5.08 4.02 -1.01
C SER A 438 -3.57 3.84 -0.99
N GLN A 439 -3.03 2.69 -0.60
CA GLN A 439 -1.57 2.43 -0.64
C GLN A 439 -0.99 2.63 -2.03
N ALA A 440 -1.76 2.26 -3.06
CA ALA A 440 -1.39 2.51 -4.45
C ALA A 440 -2.63 2.57 -5.34
N LEU A 441 -2.48 3.22 -6.48
CA LEU A 441 -3.44 3.21 -7.56
C LEU A 441 -2.74 2.87 -8.87
N ARG A 442 -3.29 1.88 -9.57
CA ARG A 442 -2.82 1.39 -10.86
C ARG A 442 -3.72 1.87 -11.97
N ILE A 443 -3.11 2.34 -13.04
CA ILE A 443 -3.73 2.61 -14.32
C ILE A 443 -2.93 1.87 -15.40
N ASN A 444 -3.52 0.81 -15.96
CA ASN A 444 -2.90 -0.07 -16.94
C ASN A 444 -1.55 -0.62 -16.45
N ASP A 445 -0.44 -0.12 -17.00
CA ASP A 445 0.93 -0.51 -16.68
C ASP A 445 1.61 0.39 -15.65
N VAL A 446 0.97 1.49 -15.24
CA VAL A 446 1.55 2.48 -14.32
C VAL A 446 0.96 2.31 -12.93
N VAL A 447 1.82 2.30 -11.91
CA VAL A 447 1.44 2.22 -10.50
C VAL A 447 1.95 3.45 -9.76
N PHE A 448 1.03 4.19 -9.13
CA PHE A 448 1.30 5.34 -8.28
C PHE A 448 1.16 4.92 -6.82
N CYS A 449 2.25 4.92 -6.06
CA CYS A 449 2.24 4.52 -4.66
C CYS A 449 2.10 5.73 -3.73
N SER A 450 1.34 5.58 -2.65
CA SER A 450 1.31 6.55 -1.55
C SER A 450 2.61 6.58 -0.78
N GLY A 451 2.79 7.63 0.01
CA GLY A 451 3.89 7.72 0.97
C GLY A 451 3.92 6.53 1.93
N GLN A 452 5.06 5.84 1.99
CA GLN A 452 5.30 4.72 2.89
C GLN A 452 6.21 5.17 4.03
N ILE A 453 5.74 5.04 5.27
CA ILE A 453 6.52 5.25 6.49
C ILE A 453 6.76 3.93 7.23
N ALA A 454 7.69 3.91 8.18
CA ALA A 454 8.17 2.71 8.86
C ALA A 454 7.22 2.18 9.97
N LEU A 455 5.95 2.00 9.65
CA LEU A 455 4.97 1.42 10.58
C LEU A 455 5.16 -0.09 10.70
N VAL A 456 5.09 -0.60 11.92
CA VAL A 456 5.00 -2.03 12.20
C VAL A 456 3.57 -2.51 11.83
N PRO A 457 3.38 -3.35 10.80
CA PRO A 457 2.06 -3.62 10.21
C PRO A 457 0.97 -4.07 11.20
N CYS A 458 1.31 -4.94 12.14
CA CYS A 458 0.34 -5.50 13.08
C CYS A 458 0.01 -4.56 14.26
N LYS A 459 0.86 -3.57 14.54
CA LYS A 459 0.71 -2.63 15.66
C LYS A 459 0.28 -1.24 15.23
N MET A 460 0.55 -0.87 13.98
CA MET A 460 0.32 0.48 13.44
C MET A 460 1.07 1.58 14.22
N GLU A 461 2.20 1.20 14.83
CA GLU A 461 3.14 2.09 15.50
C GLU A 461 4.39 2.26 14.64
N LEU A 462 5.01 3.43 14.68
CA LEU A 462 6.30 3.65 14.04
C LEU A 462 7.37 2.78 14.74
N VAL A 463 8.22 2.14 13.97
CA VAL A 463 9.34 1.37 14.54
C VAL A 463 10.26 2.30 15.33
N LYS A 464 10.53 1.92 16.59
CA LYS A 464 11.43 2.66 17.49
C LYS A 464 12.88 2.24 17.21
N ALA A 465 13.40 2.66 16.08
CA ALA A 465 14.76 2.34 15.62
C ALA A 465 15.38 3.52 14.87
N ALA A 466 16.70 3.43 14.64
CA ALA A 466 17.47 4.42 13.90
C ALA A 466 16.94 4.63 12.47
N THR A 467 17.31 5.75 11.85
CA THR A 467 16.84 6.10 10.49
C THR A 467 17.09 4.99 9.48
N TYR A 468 18.22 4.28 9.55
CA TYR A 468 18.49 3.15 8.66
C TYR A 468 17.36 2.10 8.67
N THR A 469 16.95 1.62 9.86
CA THR A 469 15.89 0.62 10.01
C THR A 469 14.54 1.19 9.55
N GLN A 470 14.27 2.47 9.83
CA GLN A 470 13.06 3.13 9.32
C GLN A 470 13.06 3.20 7.79
N THR A 471 14.18 3.56 7.15
CA THR A 471 14.33 3.59 5.70
C THR A 471 14.11 2.22 5.09
N ARG A 472 14.78 1.19 5.62
CA ARG A 472 14.62 -0.18 5.12
C ARG A 472 13.20 -0.69 5.23
N LEU A 473 12.54 -0.43 6.36
CA LEU A 473 11.17 -0.87 6.56
C LEU A 473 10.20 -0.13 5.62
N SER A 474 10.33 1.20 5.49
CA SER A 474 9.56 2.01 4.53
C SER A 474 9.72 1.49 3.09
N PHE A 475 10.95 1.19 2.67
CA PHE A 475 11.22 0.72 1.32
C PHE A 475 10.75 -0.73 1.12
N SER A 476 10.80 -1.57 2.17
CA SER A 476 10.22 -2.91 2.15
C SER A 476 8.70 -2.86 1.96
N HIS A 477 8.01 -1.92 2.61
CA HIS A 477 6.58 -1.69 2.41
C HIS A 477 6.29 -1.28 0.96
N MET A 478 7.09 -0.37 0.40
CA MET A 478 6.97 0.02 -1.02
C MET A 478 7.11 -1.18 -1.95
N LYS A 479 8.12 -2.04 -1.75
CA LYS A 479 8.32 -3.27 -2.52
C LYS A 479 7.08 -4.16 -2.46
N LYS A 480 6.57 -4.44 -1.25
CA LYS A 480 5.39 -5.29 -1.04
C LYS A 480 4.15 -4.68 -1.71
N VAL A 481 3.95 -3.37 -1.62
CA VAL A 481 2.84 -2.67 -2.27
C VAL A 481 2.91 -2.83 -3.80
N LEU A 482 4.10 -2.68 -4.41
CA LEU A 482 4.29 -2.89 -5.85
C LEU A 482 3.94 -4.33 -6.27
N GLU A 483 4.53 -5.32 -5.59
CA GLU A 483 4.26 -6.75 -5.81
C GLU A 483 2.77 -7.08 -5.61
N ALA A 484 2.10 -6.38 -4.69
CA ALA A 484 0.70 -6.62 -4.43
C ALA A 484 -0.24 -6.10 -5.52
N VAL A 485 0.14 -5.01 -6.16
CA VAL A 485 -0.62 -4.39 -7.25
C VAL A 485 -0.37 -5.12 -8.57
N ILE A 486 0.88 -5.49 -8.86
CA ILE A 486 1.28 -6.30 -10.01
C ILE A 486 2.38 -7.26 -9.54
N GLY A 487 2.12 -8.56 -9.58
CA GLY A 487 3.02 -9.59 -9.03
C GLY A 487 4.44 -9.63 -9.60
N SER A 488 4.67 -9.07 -10.79
CA SER A 488 6.00 -8.98 -11.41
C SER A 488 6.78 -7.71 -11.06
N LEU A 489 6.15 -6.71 -10.42
CA LEU A 489 6.83 -5.46 -10.12
C LEU A 489 7.75 -5.59 -8.92
N THR A 490 8.85 -4.86 -9.00
CA THR A 490 9.89 -4.76 -7.98
C THR A 490 10.40 -3.32 -7.92
N LEU A 491 11.32 -3.00 -7.00
CA LEU A 491 11.92 -1.66 -6.94
C LEU A 491 12.66 -1.27 -8.23
N ALA A 492 13.14 -2.23 -9.03
CA ALA A 492 13.78 -1.96 -10.32
C ALA A 492 12.81 -1.35 -11.35
N HIS A 493 11.50 -1.55 -11.17
CA HIS A 493 10.47 -1.02 -12.06
C HIS A 493 10.06 0.42 -11.73
N VAL A 494 10.54 0.98 -10.61
CA VAL A 494 10.32 2.39 -10.27
C VAL A 494 10.94 3.26 -11.37
N VAL A 495 10.24 4.32 -11.79
CA VAL A 495 10.74 5.31 -12.77
C VAL A 495 10.94 6.69 -12.15
N GLN A 496 10.30 6.94 -11.00
CA GLN A 496 10.44 8.17 -10.21
C GLN A 496 10.29 7.83 -8.72
N ALA A 497 11.20 8.30 -7.88
CA ALA A 497 11.16 8.10 -6.43
C ALA A 497 11.47 9.40 -5.69
N HIS A 498 10.60 9.76 -4.73
CA HIS A 498 10.79 10.89 -3.81
C HIS A 498 10.84 10.34 -2.38
N CYS A 499 11.97 10.50 -1.72
CA CYS A 499 12.14 10.19 -0.31
C CYS A 499 12.25 11.49 0.49
N TYR A 500 11.31 11.72 1.39
CA TYR A 500 11.33 12.84 2.30
C TYR A 500 12.00 12.39 3.61
N THR A 501 12.86 13.23 4.18
CA THR A 501 13.54 13.00 5.46
C THR A 501 13.45 14.24 6.34
N THR A 502 13.51 14.07 7.65
CA THR A 502 13.52 15.21 8.60
C THR A 502 14.92 15.74 8.90
N ARG A 503 15.98 15.02 8.48
CA ARG A 503 17.37 15.40 8.79
C ARG A 503 18.27 15.32 7.56
N HIS A 504 19.11 16.35 7.37
CA HIS A 504 20.10 16.39 6.29
C HIS A 504 21.12 15.24 6.39
N GLN A 505 21.59 14.93 7.60
CA GLN A 505 22.62 13.90 7.82
C GLN A 505 22.18 12.50 7.36
N ASP A 506 20.87 12.24 7.27
CA ASP A 506 20.33 10.94 6.88
C ASP A 506 20.38 10.69 5.36
N ILE A 507 20.67 11.72 4.55
CA ILE A 507 20.66 11.62 3.07
C ILE A 507 21.55 10.47 2.57
N GLN A 508 22.75 10.33 3.12
CA GLN A 508 23.69 9.30 2.68
C GLN A 508 23.22 7.89 3.06
N ILE A 509 22.66 7.74 4.26
CA ILE A 509 22.08 6.48 4.75
C ILE A 509 20.92 6.05 3.83
N ILE A 510 20.03 7.00 3.51
CA ILE A 510 18.87 6.76 2.65
C ILE A 510 19.30 6.29 1.25
N ARG A 511 20.27 6.96 0.64
CA ARG A 511 20.83 6.58 -0.66
C ARG A 511 21.47 5.20 -0.62
N ALA A 512 22.27 4.92 0.41
CA ALA A 512 22.92 3.61 0.57
C ALA A 512 21.90 2.47 0.69
N VAL A 513 20.82 2.67 1.46
CA VAL A 513 19.73 1.69 1.59
C VAL A 513 19.02 1.47 0.25
N TRP A 514 18.69 2.55 -0.47
CA TRP A 514 18.06 2.48 -1.80
C TRP A 514 18.88 1.62 -2.76
N GLU A 515 20.18 1.92 -2.86
CA GLU A 515 21.08 1.17 -3.72
C GLU A 515 21.23 -0.29 -3.30
N SER A 516 21.30 -0.57 -2.00
CA SER A 516 21.40 -1.93 -1.48
C SER A 516 20.16 -2.76 -1.84
N MET A 517 18.98 -2.17 -1.71
CA MET A 517 17.73 -2.86 -2.03
C MET A 517 17.53 -3.06 -3.53
N LEU A 518 17.99 -2.13 -4.37
CA LEU A 518 18.01 -2.32 -5.82
C LEU A 518 18.93 -3.48 -6.22
N ARG A 519 20.16 -3.53 -5.68
CA ARG A 519 21.10 -4.65 -5.93
C ARG A 519 20.54 -6.00 -5.51
N ALA A 520 19.88 -6.07 -4.35
CA ALA A 520 19.26 -7.31 -3.89
C ALA A 520 18.09 -7.79 -4.79
N THR A 521 17.48 -6.88 -5.55
CA THR A 521 16.38 -7.21 -6.48
C THR A 521 16.89 -7.82 -7.79
N GLU A 522 18.15 -7.57 -8.17
CA GLU A 522 18.77 -8.07 -9.40
C GLU A 522 19.14 -9.57 -9.31
N GLY A 523 19.30 -10.10 -8.09
CA GLY A 523 19.68 -11.49 -7.82
C GLY A 523 21.14 -11.80 -8.16
N GLU A 524 21.70 -12.87 -7.57
CA GLU A 524 23.03 -13.43 -7.92
C GLU A 524 23.07 -14.08 -9.32
N LYS A 525 22.15 -13.71 -10.22
CA LYS A 525 22.18 -14.12 -11.63
C LYS A 525 22.95 -13.06 -12.40
N ASP A 526 24.23 -13.37 -12.60
CA ASP A 526 25.27 -12.65 -13.36
C ASP A 526 26.26 -11.83 -12.51
N LEU A 527 27.16 -12.58 -11.87
CA LEU A 527 28.58 -12.21 -11.66
C LEU A 527 29.33 -12.09 -13.01
N LEU A 528 28.74 -11.42 -14.00
CA LEU A 528 29.33 -11.16 -15.30
C LEU A 528 29.17 -9.68 -15.64
N TRP A 529 30.33 -9.04 -15.73
CA TRP A 529 30.62 -7.67 -16.14
C TRP A 529 29.56 -6.98 -17.04
N ASP A 530 29.17 -5.76 -16.60
CA ASP A 530 28.80 -4.60 -17.43
C ASP A 530 27.31 -4.35 -17.81
N SER A 531 26.32 -5.01 -17.20
CA SER A 531 24.90 -4.62 -17.35
C SER A 531 24.37 -3.84 -16.15
N ALA A 532 24.95 -2.65 -15.87
CA ALA A 532 24.36 -1.76 -14.88
C ALA A 532 22.94 -1.37 -15.31
N ILE A 533 21.90 -1.94 -14.68
CA ILE A 533 20.53 -1.45 -14.83
C ILE A 533 20.57 0.06 -14.62
N ARG A 534 20.05 0.80 -15.59
CA ARG A 534 20.13 2.26 -15.62
C ARG A 534 19.32 2.80 -14.44
N ARG A 535 20.03 3.17 -13.38
CA ARG A 535 19.47 3.46 -12.06
C ARG A 535 18.59 4.71 -12.10
N VAL A 536 17.45 4.61 -11.43
CA VAL A 536 16.53 5.73 -11.25
C VAL A 536 17.09 6.67 -10.19
N PRO A 537 17.14 8.00 -10.43
CA PRO A 537 17.54 8.93 -9.40
C PRO A 537 16.54 8.88 -8.24
N LEU A 538 17.01 8.51 -7.05
CA LEU A 538 16.26 8.74 -5.83
C LEU A 538 16.43 10.21 -5.43
N LEU A 539 15.34 10.96 -5.43
CA LEU A 539 15.34 12.29 -4.88
C LEU A 539 15.15 12.22 -3.37
N VAL A 540 16.14 12.70 -2.61
CA VAL A 540 16.02 12.88 -1.15
C VAL A 540 15.77 14.37 -0.82
N ILE A 541 14.69 14.66 -0.11
CA ILE A 541 14.24 16.02 0.23
C ILE A 541 14.19 16.18 1.75
N VAL A 542 14.76 17.25 2.31
CA VAL A 542 14.68 17.54 3.75
C VAL A 542 13.47 18.42 4.05
N VAL A 543 12.57 17.91 4.88
CA VAL A 543 11.31 18.56 5.27
C VAL A 543 11.19 18.68 6.80
N PRO A 544 10.36 19.60 7.33
CA PRO A 544 10.26 19.79 8.78
C PRO A 544 9.74 18.57 9.54
N ALA A 545 8.72 17.89 9.01
CA ALA A 545 8.10 16.76 9.70
C ALA A 545 7.36 15.84 8.72
N LEU A 546 7.16 14.60 9.16
CA LEU A 546 6.44 13.55 8.45
C LEU A 546 5.33 12.97 9.34
N PRO A 547 4.33 12.30 8.76
CA PRO A 547 3.25 11.67 9.52
C PRO A 547 3.79 10.76 10.63
N LYS A 548 3.15 10.81 11.81
CA LYS A 548 3.55 10.03 13.01
C LYS A 548 4.97 10.31 13.52
N GLY A 549 5.63 11.39 13.08
CA GLY A 549 7.02 11.68 13.45
C GLY A 549 8.02 10.72 12.81
N ALA A 550 7.70 10.16 11.64
CA ALA A 550 8.61 9.31 10.89
C ALA A 550 9.91 10.06 10.53
N ALA A 551 11.04 9.35 10.52
CA ALA A 551 12.29 9.90 10.02
C ALA A 551 12.28 10.03 8.48
N VAL A 552 11.59 9.11 7.81
CA VAL A 552 11.56 8.99 6.34
C VAL A 552 10.19 8.56 5.81
N GLU A 553 9.83 9.11 4.65
CA GLU A 553 8.66 8.73 3.85
C GLU A 553 9.07 8.52 2.39
N LEU A 554 8.75 7.36 1.80
CA LEU A 554 9.02 7.06 0.40
C LEU A 554 7.75 7.10 -0.44
N HIS A 555 7.77 7.88 -1.52
CA HIS A 555 6.81 7.87 -2.61
C HIS A 555 7.49 7.38 -3.89
N ALA A 556 6.77 6.59 -4.70
CA ALA A 556 7.28 6.11 -5.97
C ALA A 556 6.19 5.99 -7.04
N THR A 557 6.59 6.18 -8.29
CA THR A 557 5.84 5.81 -9.49
C THR A 557 6.61 4.69 -10.21
N ALA A 558 5.93 3.60 -10.52
CA ALA A 558 6.51 2.45 -11.22
C ALA A 558 5.75 2.15 -12.51
N VAL A 559 6.44 1.56 -13.48
CA VAL A 559 5.88 1.16 -14.78
C VAL A 559 6.20 -0.31 -15.01
N ARG A 560 5.21 -1.08 -15.47
CA ARG A 560 5.38 -2.46 -15.92
C ARG A 560 6.01 -2.46 -17.31
N ASP A 561 7.34 -2.41 -17.33
CA ASP A 561 8.17 -2.57 -18.52
C ASP A 561 9.33 -3.54 -18.24
N ASP A 562 10.27 -3.67 -19.16
CA ASP A 562 11.55 -4.36 -18.91
C ASP A 562 12.61 -3.32 -18.49
N PRO A 563 13.02 -3.24 -17.21
CA PRO A 563 13.98 -2.25 -16.74
C PRO A 563 15.35 -2.33 -17.44
N THR A 564 15.71 -3.48 -18.01
CA THR A 564 16.99 -3.70 -18.70
C THR A 564 17.03 -3.04 -20.08
N GLN A 565 15.86 -2.79 -20.68
CA GLN A 565 15.73 -2.18 -22.02
C GLN A 565 15.48 -0.67 -21.98
N ARG A 566 15.45 -0.06 -20.79
CA ARG A 566 15.27 1.39 -20.62
C ARG A 566 16.43 2.18 -21.22
N THR A 567 16.15 3.40 -21.65
CA THR A 567 17.20 4.35 -22.06
C THR A 567 17.31 5.48 -21.05
N SER A 568 18.53 5.93 -20.80
CA SER A 568 18.83 7.01 -19.87
C SER A 568 19.87 7.97 -20.44
N CYS A 569 19.79 9.23 -20.01
CA CYS A 569 20.76 10.26 -20.36
C CYS A 569 21.09 11.08 -19.11
N HIS A 570 22.38 11.39 -18.93
CA HIS A 570 22.84 12.35 -17.94
C HIS A 570 23.61 13.45 -18.67
N VAL A 571 23.23 14.70 -18.41
CA VAL A 571 23.86 15.89 -18.99
C VAL A 571 24.17 16.87 -17.87
N THR A 572 25.43 17.30 -17.79
CA THR A 572 25.86 18.38 -16.90
C THR A 572 26.15 19.63 -17.73
N THR A 573 25.50 20.74 -17.38
CA THR A 573 25.73 22.07 -17.97
C THR A 573 26.37 22.95 -16.91
N LYS A 574 27.57 23.50 -17.18
CA LYS A 574 28.19 24.48 -16.29
C LYS A 574 27.58 25.86 -16.53
N ILE A 575 27.26 26.56 -15.45
CA ILE A 575 26.75 27.93 -15.47
C ILE A 575 27.61 28.81 -14.56
N ALA A 576 27.43 30.13 -14.61
CA ALA A 576 28.28 31.08 -13.89
C ALA A 576 28.34 30.82 -12.36
N CYS A 577 27.25 30.39 -11.76
CA CYS A 577 27.14 30.15 -10.31
C CYS A 577 27.31 28.68 -9.90
N GLY A 578 27.53 27.74 -10.83
CA GLY A 578 27.62 26.32 -10.51
C GLY A 578 27.32 25.41 -11.69
N SER A 579 26.47 24.40 -11.47
CA SER A 579 26.11 23.41 -12.49
C SER A 579 24.62 23.06 -12.47
N ILE A 580 24.10 22.76 -13.65
CA ILE A 580 22.80 22.13 -13.86
C ILE A 580 23.05 20.69 -14.29
N GLU A 581 22.59 19.74 -13.49
CA GLU A 581 22.62 18.31 -13.82
C GLU A 581 21.22 17.86 -14.23
N CYS A 582 21.11 17.20 -15.37
CA CYS A 582 19.85 16.72 -15.90
C CYS A 582 19.93 15.24 -16.18
N TYR A 583 19.06 14.47 -15.53
CA TYR A 583 18.91 13.04 -15.68
C TYR A 583 17.58 12.74 -16.33
N THR A 584 17.58 11.84 -17.30
CA THR A 584 16.37 11.38 -17.97
C THR A 584 16.36 9.87 -18.03
N LEU A 585 15.18 9.28 -17.88
CA LEU A 585 14.93 7.85 -18.04
C LEU A 585 13.67 7.67 -18.88
N LEU A 586 13.74 6.86 -19.93
CA LEU A 586 12.63 6.48 -20.79
C LEU A 586 12.33 5.00 -20.55
N SER A 587 11.05 4.67 -20.32
CA SER A 587 10.58 3.30 -20.18
C SER A 587 10.85 2.49 -21.45
N ALA A 588 10.93 1.16 -21.33
CA ALA A 588 11.25 0.30 -22.48
C ALA A 588 10.19 0.37 -23.60
N ASP A 589 8.92 0.57 -23.24
CA ASP A 589 7.82 0.78 -24.18
C ASP A 589 7.74 2.22 -24.73
N SER A 590 8.59 3.12 -24.24
CA SER A 590 8.59 4.55 -24.57
C SER A 590 7.27 5.28 -24.26
N HIS A 591 6.40 4.70 -23.43
CA HIS A 591 5.14 5.31 -23.03
C HIS A 591 5.26 6.24 -21.82
N SER A 592 6.38 6.16 -21.11
CA SER A 592 6.63 6.95 -19.92
C SER A 592 8.08 7.38 -19.84
N ALA A 593 8.33 8.57 -19.29
CA ALA A 593 9.67 9.01 -18.95
C ALA A 593 9.70 9.76 -17.64
N SER A 594 10.89 9.85 -17.03
CA SER A 594 11.17 10.75 -15.93
C SER A 594 12.33 11.68 -16.28
N LEU A 595 12.24 12.90 -15.79
CA LEU A 595 13.23 13.96 -15.90
C LEU A 595 13.51 14.48 -14.48
N SER A 596 14.79 14.53 -14.10
CA SER A 596 15.25 15.13 -12.84
C SER A 596 16.33 16.15 -13.15
N LEU A 597 16.15 17.40 -12.74
CA LEU A 597 17.07 18.51 -12.99
C LEU A 597 17.48 19.14 -11.67
N PHE A 598 18.76 19.07 -11.36
CA PHE A 598 19.38 19.60 -10.15
C PHE A 598 20.17 20.86 -10.49
N LEU A 599 20.07 21.89 -9.65
CA LEU A 599 20.94 23.05 -9.72
C LEU A 599 21.77 23.13 -8.44
N ALA A 600 23.06 22.88 -8.60
CA ALA A 600 24.08 23.00 -7.56
C ALA A 600 24.82 24.33 -7.73
N VAL A 601 25.04 25.02 -6.62
CA VAL A 601 25.75 26.30 -6.60
C VAL A 601 27.09 26.11 -5.89
N HIS A 602 28.15 26.68 -6.45
CA HIS A 602 29.51 26.56 -5.94
C HIS A 602 30.14 27.97 -5.80
N GLY A 603 30.27 28.46 -4.56
CA GLY A 603 31.04 29.68 -4.23
C GLY A 603 30.23 30.82 -3.58
N ASP A 604 30.94 31.80 -2.99
CA ASP A 604 30.39 32.88 -2.15
C ASP A 604 29.89 34.12 -2.92
N ASN A 605 30.20 34.27 -4.22
CA ASN A 605 29.83 35.45 -5.02
C ASN A 605 28.40 35.35 -5.61
N LEU A 606 27.42 35.11 -4.75
CA LEU A 606 25.99 35.03 -5.10
C LEU A 606 25.38 36.38 -5.53
N GLU A 607 25.90 37.50 -5.04
CA GLU A 607 25.33 38.85 -5.26
C GLU A 607 25.47 39.39 -6.70
N ALA A 608 26.37 38.80 -7.51
CA ALA A 608 26.58 39.19 -8.90
C ALA A 608 25.92 38.23 -9.92
N THR A 609 25.13 37.24 -9.46
CA THR A 609 24.53 36.23 -10.34
C THR A 609 23.31 36.78 -11.06
N ASP A 610 23.32 36.77 -12.39
CA ASP A 610 22.15 37.10 -13.21
C ASP A 610 21.08 35.99 -13.09
N VAL A 611 20.12 36.20 -12.18
CA VAL A 611 18.99 35.31 -11.92
C VAL A 611 18.24 34.97 -13.21
N LYS A 612 18.05 35.95 -14.09
CA LYS A 612 17.29 35.77 -15.33
C LYS A 612 18.03 34.80 -16.24
N HIS A 613 19.33 35.01 -16.43
CA HIS A 613 20.17 34.09 -17.18
C HIS A 613 20.18 32.67 -16.58
N VAL A 614 20.30 32.52 -15.26
CA VAL A 614 20.25 31.20 -14.61
C VAL A 614 18.90 30.50 -14.84
N THR A 615 17.81 31.25 -14.74
CA THR A 615 16.45 30.74 -14.96
C THR A 615 16.27 30.30 -16.42
N GLU A 616 16.75 31.09 -17.37
CA GLU A 616 16.76 30.77 -18.80
C GLU A 616 17.59 29.51 -19.12
N GLU A 617 18.73 29.32 -18.45
CA GLU A 617 19.54 28.11 -18.57
C GLU A 617 18.82 26.87 -18.02
N VAL A 618 18.12 26.98 -16.89
CA VAL A 618 17.26 25.90 -16.37
C VAL A 618 16.16 25.55 -17.37
N GLY A 619 15.47 26.55 -17.92
CA GLY A 619 14.45 26.35 -18.95
C GLY A 619 15.00 25.71 -20.23
N THR A 620 16.21 26.11 -20.64
CA THR A 620 16.91 25.55 -21.80
C THR A 620 17.32 24.10 -21.57
N ALA A 621 17.85 23.79 -20.38
CA ALA A 621 18.19 22.42 -19.99
C ALA A 621 16.95 21.52 -19.97
N PHE A 622 15.85 21.99 -19.36
CA PHE A 622 14.57 21.28 -19.37
C PHE A 622 14.08 21.02 -20.80
N ARG A 623 14.02 22.06 -21.65
CA ARG A 623 13.60 21.95 -23.06
C ARG A 623 14.47 20.98 -23.85
N LYS A 624 15.79 21.03 -23.66
CA LYS A 624 16.74 20.13 -24.34
C LYS A 624 16.53 18.68 -23.92
N ALA A 625 16.25 18.45 -22.64
CA ALA A 625 15.98 17.12 -22.11
C ALA A 625 14.64 16.57 -22.62
N THR A 626 13.56 17.36 -22.58
CA THR A 626 12.26 16.93 -23.12
C THR A 626 12.29 16.67 -24.62
N LYS A 627 12.98 17.51 -25.41
CA LYS A 627 13.14 17.29 -26.87
C LYS A 627 14.00 16.07 -27.23
N LYS A 628 14.90 15.65 -26.34
CA LYS A 628 15.69 14.43 -26.54
C LYS A 628 14.88 13.16 -26.28
N MET A 629 13.77 13.28 -25.54
CA MET A 629 12.80 12.19 -25.39
C MET A 629 11.90 12.13 -26.62
N ASP A 630 10.99 11.15 -26.66
CA ASP A 630 9.98 11.07 -27.70
C ASP A 630 9.10 12.34 -27.69
N ALA A 631 8.97 13.00 -28.84
CA ALA A 631 8.19 14.22 -29.02
C ALA A 631 6.70 14.05 -28.71
N LYS A 632 6.21 12.81 -28.63
CA LYS A 632 4.82 12.49 -28.25
C LYS A 632 4.60 12.53 -26.74
N LEU A 633 5.65 12.43 -25.92
CA LEU A 633 5.52 12.46 -24.46
C LEU A 633 5.19 13.87 -23.98
N VAL A 634 4.12 13.98 -23.21
CA VAL A 634 3.67 15.24 -22.62
C VAL A 634 4.22 15.34 -21.19
N PRO A 635 5.03 16.37 -20.85
CA PRO A 635 5.46 16.58 -19.49
C PRO A 635 4.28 17.01 -18.62
N GLN A 636 4.07 16.26 -17.54
CA GLN A 636 2.84 16.31 -16.76
C GLN A 636 2.93 17.35 -15.63
N CYS A 637 3.86 17.17 -14.69
CA CYS A 637 4.07 18.09 -13.58
C CYS A 637 5.56 18.31 -13.37
N ALA A 638 6.02 19.55 -13.52
CA ALA A 638 7.33 19.99 -13.06
C ALA A 638 7.21 20.33 -11.56
N ARG A 639 7.52 19.34 -10.72
CA ARG A 639 7.56 19.49 -9.28
C ARG A 639 8.92 20.02 -8.86
N VAL A 640 8.95 21.25 -8.34
CA VAL A 640 10.16 22.00 -8.04
C VAL A 640 10.32 22.11 -6.54
N PHE A 641 11.28 21.36 -6.00
CA PHE A 641 11.74 21.50 -4.62
C PHE A 641 12.84 22.55 -4.58
N PHE A 642 12.70 23.55 -3.72
CA PHE A 642 13.70 24.62 -3.61
C PHE A 642 13.98 24.97 -2.16
N LYS A 643 15.26 25.22 -1.86
CA LYS A 643 15.71 25.53 -0.50
C LYS A 643 15.13 26.88 -0.08
N CYS A 644 14.21 26.86 0.88
CA CYS A 644 13.45 28.05 1.28
C CYS A 644 14.32 29.12 1.92
N SER A 645 15.49 28.77 2.46
CA SER A 645 16.45 29.70 3.04
C SER A 645 17.43 30.31 2.02
N HIS A 646 17.37 29.90 0.75
CA HIS A 646 18.32 30.34 -0.28
C HIS A 646 17.71 31.40 -1.21
N SER A 647 18.21 32.64 -1.13
CA SER A 647 17.65 33.79 -1.86
C SER A 647 17.63 33.60 -3.38
N LEU A 648 18.71 33.09 -3.98
CA LEU A 648 18.76 32.81 -5.43
C LEU A 648 17.70 31.77 -5.83
N ALA A 649 17.44 30.76 -5.00
CA ALA A 649 16.45 29.73 -5.32
C ALA A 649 15.04 30.33 -5.32
N GLN A 650 14.73 31.18 -4.32
CA GLN A 650 13.48 31.94 -4.25
C GLN A 650 13.28 32.86 -5.46
N GLN A 651 14.35 33.50 -5.95
CA GLN A 651 14.29 34.38 -7.11
C GLN A 651 14.10 33.61 -8.42
N ILE A 652 14.78 32.46 -8.58
CA ILE A 652 14.63 31.58 -9.77
C ILE A 652 13.19 31.09 -9.88
N VAL A 653 12.58 30.58 -8.79
CA VAL A 653 11.22 30.02 -8.87
C VAL A 653 10.15 31.04 -9.25
N LYS A 654 10.36 32.34 -8.97
CA LYS A 654 9.43 33.41 -9.38
C LYS A 654 9.35 33.59 -10.90
N GLY A 655 10.46 33.40 -11.62
CA GLY A 655 10.53 33.51 -13.08
C GLY A 655 10.42 32.17 -13.81
N LEU A 656 10.45 31.06 -13.08
CA LEU A 656 10.54 29.72 -13.66
C LEU A 656 9.27 29.35 -14.43
N GLU A 657 8.09 29.74 -13.93
CA GLU A 657 6.83 29.39 -14.59
C GLU A 657 6.72 29.99 -15.99
N GLU A 658 7.01 31.28 -16.12
CA GLU A 658 7.06 31.97 -17.41
C GLU A 658 8.13 31.36 -18.33
N THR A 659 9.30 31.03 -17.77
CA THR A 659 10.40 30.43 -18.52
C THR A 659 10.06 29.02 -19.04
N LEU A 660 9.43 28.16 -18.24
CA LEU A 660 9.05 26.81 -18.67
C LEU A 660 7.90 26.85 -19.68
N ARG A 661 6.92 27.75 -19.49
CA ARG A 661 5.83 27.97 -20.45
C ARG A 661 6.34 28.45 -21.80
N SER A 662 7.15 29.50 -21.82
CA SER A 662 7.79 30.01 -23.05
C SER A 662 8.74 29.00 -23.67
N SER A 663 9.29 28.07 -22.87
CA SER A 663 10.23 27.08 -23.37
C SER A 663 9.59 25.91 -24.11
N VAL A 664 8.38 25.51 -23.74
CA VAL A 664 7.76 24.28 -24.28
C VAL A 664 6.45 24.55 -25.02
N ALA A 665 5.93 25.79 -25.01
CA ALA A 665 4.85 26.40 -25.82
C ALA A 665 3.57 25.58 -26.06
N GLU A 666 3.64 24.41 -26.72
CA GLU A 666 2.50 23.52 -27.01
C GLU A 666 2.31 22.40 -25.96
N SER A 667 3.33 22.07 -25.15
CA SER A 667 3.27 21.00 -24.13
C SER A 667 3.88 21.42 -22.79
N SER A 668 3.56 22.63 -22.30
CA SER A 668 4.05 23.09 -21.01
C SER A 668 3.52 22.22 -19.85
N PRO A 669 4.38 21.81 -18.90
CA PRO A 669 3.92 21.08 -17.73
C PRO A 669 3.12 21.98 -16.78
N SER A 670 2.28 21.38 -15.95
CA SER A 670 1.86 22.05 -14.71
C SER A 670 3.07 22.24 -13.80
N ILE A 671 3.03 23.23 -12.93
CA ILE A 671 4.14 23.55 -12.03
C ILE A 671 3.65 23.45 -10.60
N ALA A 672 4.35 22.63 -9.82
CA ALA A 672 4.16 22.50 -8.39
C ALA A 672 5.42 22.97 -7.69
N LEU A 673 5.35 24.16 -7.10
CA LEU A 673 6.46 24.73 -6.35
C LEU A 673 6.35 24.30 -4.88
N VAL A 674 7.43 23.74 -4.34
CA VAL A 674 7.48 23.13 -3.01
C VAL A 674 8.70 23.67 -2.26
N PRO A 675 8.53 24.63 -1.33
CA PRO A 675 9.63 25.10 -0.50
C PRO A 675 10.06 23.99 0.46
N VAL A 676 11.37 23.79 0.65
CA VAL A 676 11.92 22.72 1.51
C VAL A 676 13.04 23.26 2.38
N LEU A 677 13.39 22.55 3.47
CA LEU A 677 14.44 22.99 4.38
C LEU A 677 15.81 22.85 3.73
N ASP A 678 16.06 21.72 3.06
CA ASP A 678 17.36 21.46 2.46
C ASP A 678 17.29 20.42 1.33
N LEU A 679 18.37 20.36 0.55
CA LEU A 679 18.57 19.44 -0.56
C LEU A 679 20.02 18.88 -0.52
N PRO A 680 20.29 17.74 -1.19
CA PRO A 680 21.62 17.11 -1.18
C PRO A 680 22.71 17.96 -1.84
N ASP A 681 23.97 17.68 -1.51
CA ASP A 681 25.15 18.04 -2.33
C ASP A 681 25.26 19.52 -2.75
N SER A 682 24.92 20.45 -1.84
CA SER A 682 24.86 21.91 -2.10
C SER A 682 23.86 22.33 -3.18
N GLN A 683 22.89 21.47 -3.49
CA GLN A 683 21.79 21.81 -4.38
C GLN A 683 20.88 22.82 -3.69
N ILE A 684 20.41 23.80 -4.44
CA ILE A 684 19.46 24.81 -3.96
C ILE A 684 18.08 24.62 -4.59
N PHE A 685 18.01 23.74 -5.58
CA PHE A 685 16.90 23.59 -6.49
C PHE A 685 16.92 22.19 -7.11
N HIS A 686 15.75 21.55 -7.16
CA HIS A 686 15.53 20.33 -7.92
C HIS A 686 14.14 20.32 -8.54
N LEU A 687 14.07 20.14 -9.85
CA LEU A 687 12.86 19.87 -10.61
C LEU A 687 12.75 18.38 -10.95
N SER A 688 11.67 17.73 -10.52
CA SER A 688 11.30 16.38 -10.91
C SER A 688 10.04 16.42 -11.79
N CYS A 689 10.08 15.77 -12.95
CA CYS A 689 8.96 15.73 -13.88
C CYS A 689 8.76 14.32 -14.43
N TRP A 690 7.52 13.84 -14.34
CA TRP A 690 7.08 12.65 -15.05
C TRP A 690 6.49 13.07 -16.40
N LEU A 691 6.75 12.29 -17.44
CA LEU A 691 6.18 12.47 -18.76
C LEU A 691 5.42 11.20 -19.14
N SER A 692 4.31 11.38 -19.84
CA SER A 692 3.45 10.30 -20.28
C SER A 692 2.99 10.56 -21.71
N LEU A 693 2.82 9.48 -22.47
CA LEU A 693 2.22 9.53 -23.80
C LEU A 693 0.82 10.10 -23.71
#